data_AF-A0A9W7F3G1-F1
#
_entry.id   AF-A0A9W7F3G1-F1
#
_cell.length_a   1.000
_cell.length_b   1.000
_cell.length_c   1.000
_cell.angle_alpha   90.00
_cell.angle_beta   90.00
_cell.angle_gamma   90.00
#
_symmetry.space_group_name_H-M   'P 1'
#
loop_
_entity.id
_entity.type
_entity.pdbx_description
1 polymer ?
#
loop_
_entity_poly.entity_id
_entity_poly.type
_entity_poly.pdbx_seq_one_letter_code
_entity_poly.pdbx_strand_id
1 'polypeptide(L)'
;MGTNHTPNAKSIELLESVTHSNPPPPQPPQHLAINVGGATPQGDIMGLSDIPDFSNSQPASPRSDIAGEQEFAAVPRVVRRNSRTPRRPGEALSTEDGNLPRSGQYDSGSKDKTLIKFAKANSAPHSFGLLTNKAGAGAGSDDFEGRSRLDFTIRLTSTIAAVAAGTRSIIAGVALLWIFGRLFITTTIAIHAVTDGAACRLLLYRGEEFKRWSCPLIIFHSILDIAGNYIYILSCQVVFVGFLLEPDGTTCDDWVGLYHALETLTGICWFVISCRLVALFTTIAYLILESGRIKACRRRSTKKKINAALEEICHDGSYLGRHVKPLKFVWTLSTMVAISWALASIIGCVRYIFLVTPPNQSGTLGACDPLDISECALPFPSNFYLEEDITTDSGYRVNIDGSSLPITKSGEYIDPSVINELDGFSTIAPILFYLTGLDEGGGKGAVEGSGLPTADTIEMSLTSMSTTLLFEVESMALVPHFSSLLLSNEKKPLLSVHPASALSHNTHYAVALVNAVSSDGQLLARSPGLVELVGSEQAGERSVLFRNTLLPALYSAAPWVQPANMTAVEGNLPENVQMLFDFNTVSEKSQLSKIRTARDATLNILQSDTFEWAEGSAGNVQTNRIIDHDCSLHGNYIARTVHLQILMPWFLEKYGSGQRGATMDAEKLYSGSTPLKGHLKFVVQIPCSLEKGSKSAYLGKEMSSVLQYGHGLFYSREELITDSKYIQRMADSNGYLLVGADWRGMSMFDLPIIAKVLIADPSLFRATLDNLIQGYVSMMSMLHYIETKMIVDIPDYLHFEDSNGELQPIPISDEVEVNFYGISQGGILGAGYNALMGVTGLLQRSILGVPGTPFALIMGKSTDFKVFNELMLLNFYSNREIRIMLSVIQMAWDTVEAGGLLAPTVNEAVPPVLIQAGLGDAEVPTTAAEVLARTYGAKILPGNPKDIYGLPRVQPAGPGSVGPRSTLTEVLYQHEYDNMPGADSNEAPEFNKVHLCVRHDTALQEQIVEFINEGVIVDPCELDQCIRERAWCS
;
A
#
# COMPACT_ATOMS: atom_id res chain seq x y z
N MET A 1 53.48 1.44 14.88
CA MET A 1 54.83 1.24 15.46
C MET A 1 54.74 1.45 16.95
N GLY A 2 55.29 0.57 17.79
CA GLY A 2 55.19 0.68 19.26
C GLY A 2 55.27 -0.67 19.97
N THR A 3 56.34 -1.42 19.73
CA THR A 3 56.57 -2.75 20.30
C THR A 3 57.04 -2.71 21.75
N ASN A 4 56.53 -3.67 22.55
CA ASN A 4 57.14 -4.29 23.73
C ASN A 4 57.58 -3.41 24.92
N HIS A 5 57.00 -3.68 26.10
CA HIS A 5 57.81 -4.01 27.29
C HIS A 5 56.99 -4.69 28.41
N THR A 6 57.19 -6.00 28.55
CA THR A 6 57.24 -6.73 29.84
C THR A 6 58.73 -6.97 30.17
N PRO A 7 59.15 -7.63 31.29
CA PRO A 7 58.37 -8.30 32.34
C PRO A 7 58.84 -7.99 33.79
N ASN A 8 58.17 -8.59 34.78
CA ASN A 8 58.91 -9.20 35.90
C ASN A 8 58.13 -10.36 36.53
N ALA A 9 58.85 -11.38 37.00
CA ALA A 9 58.30 -12.70 37.30
C ALA A 9 58.42 -13.08 38.79
N LYS A 10 57.66 -14.10 39.21
CA LYS A 10 58.17 -15.15 40.10
C LYS A 10 57.43 -16.47 39.91
N SER A 11 58.16 -17.55 40.13
CA SER A 11 57.96 -18.90 39.58
C SER A 11 57.92 -19.97 40.68
N ILE A 12 57.61 -21.22 40.29
CA ILE A 12 58.17 -22.54 40.72
C ILE A 12 57.05 -23.62 40.59
N GLU A 13 57.00 -24.44 39.53
CA GLU A 13 57.67 -25.76 39.27
C GLU A 13 56.70 -26.96 39.53
N LEU A 14 56.74 -28.13 38.86
CA LEU A 14 57.22 -28.58 37.52
C LEU A 14 56.68 -30.03 37.24
N LEU A 15 56.96 -30.58 36.04
CA LEU A 15 56.75 -31.98 35.52
C LEU A 15 55.36 -32.28 34.89
N GLU A 16 55.21 -32.47 33.57
CA GLU A 16 55.67 -33.56 32.66
C GLU A 16 54.89 -34.89 32.80
N SER A 17 54.47 -35.63 31.75
CA SER A 17 54.41 -35.41 30.29
C SER A 17 53.58 -36.51 29.53
N VAL A 18 53.22 -36.25 28.26
CA VAL A 18 52.80 -37.19 27.16
C VAL A 18 51.50 -38.03 27.26
N THR A 19 50.53 -37.81 26.37
CA THR A 19 50.10 -38.74 25.27
C THR A 19 48.85 -38.27 24.48
N HIS A 20 48.80 -38.58 23.18
CA HIS A 20 47.65 -38.34 22.29
C HIS A 20 46.53 -39.39 22.47
N SER A 21 45.26 -38.99 22.34
CA SER A 21 44.19 -39.83 21.77
C SER A 21 43.01 -38.98 21.28
N ASN A 22 42.27 -39.48 20.28
CA ASN A 22 41.16 -38.79 19.61
C ASN A 22 39.87 -38.79 20.46
N PRO A 23 38.96 -37.81 20.29
CA PRO A 23 37.61 -37.87 20.85
C PRO A 23 36.72 -38.89 20.12
N PRO A 24 35.73 -39.52 20.80
CA PRO A 24 34.78 -40.45 20.21
C PRO A 24 33.58 -39.74 19.53
N PRO A 25 32.81 -40.43 18.66
CA PRO A 25 31.66 -39.85 17.97
C PRO A 25 30.44 -39.64 18.90
N PRO A 26 29.53 -38.70 18.59
CA PRO A 26 28.33 -38.43 19.39
C PRO A 26 27.26 -39.52 19.23
N GLN A 27 26.51 -39.78 20.30
CA GLN A 27 25.29 -40.60 20.28
C GLN A 27 24.02 -39.71 20.30
N PRO A 28 22.88 -40.18 19.75
CA PRO A 28 21.65 -39.41 19.64
C PRO A 28 20.91 -39.23 20.97
N PRO A 29 20.05 -38.20 21.10
CA PRO A 29 19.39 -37.85 22.36
C PRO A 29 18.28 -38.83 22.75
N GLN A 30 18.20 -39.13 24.05
CA GLN A 30 17.09 -39.88 24.64
C GLN A 30 16.04 -38.94 25.25
N HIS A 31 14.76 -39.22 25.00
CA HIS A 31 13.65 -38.52 25.64
C HIS A 31 13.57 -38.80 27.15
N LEU A 32 13.23 -37.77 27.92
CA LEU A 32 12.96 -37.88 29.36
C LEU A 32 11.45 -37.94 29.60
N ALA A 33 10.98 -38.98 30.28
CA ALA A 33 9.60 -39.12 30.75
C ALA A 33 9.60 -39.36 32.27
N ILE A 34 8.56 -38.89 32.96
CA ILE A 34 8.38 -39.08 34.42
C ILE A 34 7.11 -39.92 34.68
N ASN A 35 7.23 -40.83 35.65
CA ASN A 35 6.27 -41.88 36.01
C ASN A 35 4.92 -41.40 36.56
N VAL A 36 3.87 -42.19 36.29
CA VAL A 36 3.08 -42.90 37.34
C VAL A 36 2.79 -44.33 36.85
N GLY A 37 2.92 -45.36 37.71
CA GLY A 37 2.80 -46.78 37.33
C GLY A 37 1.58 -47.51 37.91
N GLY A 38 1.26 -48.72 37.40
CA GLY A 38 0.02 -49.41 37.79
C GLY A 38 -0.23 -50.88 37.40
N ALA A 39 0.80 -51.70 37.16
CA ALA A 39 0.75 -53.19 37.12
C ALA A 39 -0.08 -53.95 36.03
N THR A 40 0.36 -55.19 35.80
CA THR A 40 0.06 -56.15 34.70
C THR A 40 -0.68 -57.40 35.27
N PRO A 41 -0.85 -58.61 34.64
CA PRO A 41 -0.27 -59.11 33.36
C PRO A 41 -1.06 -60.14 32.48
N GLN A 42 -0.40 -60.52 31.37
CA GLN A 42 -0.31 -61.85 30.70
C GLN A 42 -1.29 -62.30 29.58
N GLY A 43 -0.70 -62.69 28.43
CA GLY A 43 -1.01 -64.00 27.79
C GLY A 43 -1.26 -64.01 26.27
N ASP A 44 -0.26 -64.40 25.47
CA ASP A 44 -0.27 -64.55 23.99
C ASP A 44 -1.28 -65.57 23.38
N ILE A 45 -1.67 -65.41 22.09
CA ILE A 45 -1.45 -66.35 20.95
C ILE A 45 -2.40 -66.12 19.72
N MET A 46 -1.78 -65.92 18.53
CA MET A 46 -2.18 -66.21 17.12
C MET A 46 -3.60 -65.91 16.52
N GLY A 47 -3.61 -65.16 15.40
CA GLY A 47 -3.76 -65.78 14.05
C GLY A 47 -4.89 -65.34 13.08
N LEU A 48 -4.50 -64.79 11.91
CA LEU A 48 -5.07 -64.94 10.53
C LEU A 48 -6.58 -64.59 10.26
N SER A 49 -7.03 -64.12 9.08
CA SER A 49 -6.44 -63.55 7.83
C SER A 49 -7.57 -63.01 6.89
N ASP A 50 -7.19 -62.32 5.77
CA ASP A 50 -7.91 -62.14 4.48
C ASP A 50 -9.23 -61.29 4.43
N ILE A 51 -9.41 -60.13 3.74
CA ILE A 51 -9.15 -59.69 2.32
C ILE A 51 -9.83 -60.65 1.29
N PRO A 52 -10.50 -60.27 0.15
CA PRO A 52 -10.50 -59.00 -0.63
C PRO A 52 -11.84 -58.45 -1.24
N ASP A 53 -11.75 -57.22 -1.80
CA ASP A 53 -12.14 -56.70 -3.14
C ASP A 53 -13.57 -56.36 -3.68
N PHE A 54 -13.62 -55.10 -4.17
CA PHE A 54 -14.10 -54.54 -5.47
C PHE A 54 -15.57 -54.58 -5.97
N SER A 55 -16.12 -53.35 -6.05
CA SER A 55 -16.58 -52.65 -7.27
C SER A 55 -18.03 -52.76 -7.80
N ASN A 56 -18.60 -51.56 -8.00
CA ASN A 56 -19.43 -51.08 -9.10
C ASN A 56 -20.53 -51.95 -9.74
N SER A 57 -21.80 -51.55 -9.55
CA SER A 57 -22.68 -51.19 -10.68
C SER A 57 -23.97 -50.47 -10.27
N GLN A 58 -24.26 -49.35 -10.96
CA GLN A 58 -25.60 -48.75 -11.11
C GLN A 58 -26.27 -49.31 -12.40
N PRO A 59 -27.49 -48.89 -12.82
CA PRO A 59 -28.69 -48.45 -12.09
C PRO A 59 -30.00 -49.15 -12.61
N ALA A 60 -31.15 -49.01 -11.92
CA ALA A 60 -32.49 -48.92 -12.54
C ALA A 60 -33.65 -48.69 -11.53
N SER A 61 -34.58 -47.80 -11.89
CA SER A 61 -35.96 -47.70 -11.36
C SER A 61 -36.90 -48.62 -12.19
N PRO A 62 -38.26 -48.71 -12.03
CA PRO A 62 -39.17 -47.87 -11.24
C PRO A 62 -40.45 -48.51 -10.58
N ARG A 63 -41.20 -47.66 -9.85
CA ARG A 63 -42.68 -47.60 -9.71
C ARG A 63 -43.50 -48.56 -8.78
N SER A 64 -44.32 -47.87 -7.96
CA SER A 64 -45.79 -47.96 -7.76
C SER A 64 -46.43 -48.80 -6.62
N ASP A 65 -47.44 -48.16 -6.01
CA ASP A 65 -48.66 -48.71 -5.36
C ASP A 65 -48.53 -49.36 -3.94
N ILE A 66 -49.53 -49.40 -3.02
CA ILE A 66 -50.89 -48.81 -2.84
C ILE A 66 -51.34 -48.99 -1.35
N ALA A 67 -52.16 -48.08 -0.76
CA ALA A 67 -52.99 -48.21 0.47
C ALA A 67 -52.31 -48.63 1.83
N GLY A 68 -52.90 -48.49 3.04
CA GLY A 68 -54.15 -47.88 3.55
C GLY A 68 -54.50 -48.37 4.99
N GLU A 69 -55.44 -47.70 5.69
CA GLU A 69 -56.12 -48.13 6.96
C GLU A 69 -55.30 -48.08 8.30
N GLN A 70 -55.84 -47.88 9.53
CA GLN A 70 -57.20 -47.65 10.07
C GLN A 70 -57.18 -47.04 11.53
N GLU A 71 -58.19 -46.21 11.89
CA GLU A 71 -58.85 -45.99 13.24
C GLU A 71 -58.07 -45.63 14.55
N PHE A 72 -58.60 -45.03 15.65
CA PHE A 72 -59.98 -44.76 16.17
C PHE A 72 -60.04 -43.57 17.21
N ALA A 73 -61.16 -42.81 17.24
CA ALA A 73 -61.77 -42.02 18.38
C ALA A 73 -61.01 -40.84 19.09
N ALA A 74 -61.61 -39.78 19.65
CA ALA A 74 -63.01 -39.42 19.95
C ALA A 74 -63.32 -37.89 19.87
N VAL A 75 -64.62 -37.49 19.81
CA VAL A 75 -65.12 -36.16 19.38
C VAL A 75 -66.22 -35.54 20.27
N PRO A 76 -66.01 -34.32 20.79
CA PRO A 76 -66.95 -33.18 20.65
C PRO A 76 -66.21 -31.84 20.37
N ARG A 77 -66.77 -30.67 20.00
CA ARG A 77 -68.05 -30.11 19.47
C ARG A 77 -67.77 -28.60 19.14
N VAL A 78 -68.50 -27.78 18.36
CA VAL A 78 -69.38 -27.85 17.16
C VAL A 78 -70.00 -26.42 16.96
N VAL A 79 -70.30 -25.94 15.72
CA VAL A 79 -71.52 -25.16 15.29
C VAL A 79 -71.34 -24.38 13.93
N ARG A 80 -72.11 -24.79 12.89
CA ARG A 80 -72.73 -24.01 11.74
C ARG A 80 -71.86 -23.33 10.64
N ARG A 81 -72.05 -23.64 9.34
CA ARG A 81 -73.00 -23.09 8.30
C ARG A 81 -72.64 -21.65 7.82
N ASN A 82 -72.83 -21.19 6.56
CA ASN A 82 -73.53 -21.72 5.36
C ASN A 82 -73.12 -20.94 4.06
N SER A 83 -73.00 -21.65 2.92
CA SER A 83 -73.54 -21.36 1.56
C SER A 83 -73.64 -19.93 0.95
N ARG A 84 -73.19 -19.78 -0.33
CA ARG A 84 -73.91 -19.24 -1.54
C ARG A 84 -73.04 -18.43 -2.53
N THR A 85 -73.16 -18.79 -3.81
CA THR A 85 -72.80 -18.04 -5.05
C THR A 85 -74.03 -17.22 -5.54
N PRO A 86 -74.12 -16.67 -6.79
CA PRO A 86 -73.25 -15.77 -7.59
C PRO A 86 -74.00 -14.54 -8.18
N ARG A 87 -73.33 -13.65 -8.98
CA ARG A 87 -73.88 -13.01 -10.23
C ARG A 87 -72.88 -12.11 -11.01
N ARG A 88 -73.00 -12.11 -12.36
CA ARG A 88 -72.51 -11.13 -13.38
C ARG A 88 -73.71 -10.20 -13.80
N PRO A 89 -73.81 -9.41 -14.93
CA PRO A 89 -72.91 -9.14 -16.09
C PRO A 89 -72.95 -7.68 -16.73
N GLY A 90 -72.32 -7.51 -17.91
CA GLY A 90 -72.39 -6.36 -18.87
C GLY A 90 -70.98 -5.89 -19.30
N GLU A 91 -70.49 -5.92 -20.55
CA GLU A 91 -70.94 -5.38 -21.89
C GLU A 91 -70.99 -3.82 -21.93
N ALA A 92 -70.47 -3.09 -22.94
CA ALA A 92 -70.23 -3.41 -24.36
C ALA A 92 -69.13 -2.53 -25.07
N LEU A 93 -68.66 -2.98 -26.25
CA LEU A 93 -68.52 -2.30 -27.60
C LEU A 93 -68.02 -0.82 -27.71
N SER A 94 -67.31 -0.33 -28.76
CA SER A 94 -66.95 -0.81 -30.13
C SER A 94 -65.80 0.03 -30.78
N THR A 95 -65.20 -0.50 -31.87
CA THR A 95 -64.62 0.06 -33.15
C THR A 95 -64.38 1.59 -33.36
N GLU A 96 -63.60 2.13 -34.33
CA GLU A 96 -62.93 1.67 -35.58
C GLU A 96 -61.86 2.71 -36.08
N ASP A 97 -61.07 2.36 -37.11
CA ASP A 97 -60.29 3.23 -38.05
C ASP A 97 -59.18 4.21 -37.54
N GLY A 98 -58.13 4.56 -38.30
CA GLY A 98 -57.65 4.06 -39.61
C GLY A 98 -56.84 5.09 -40.43
N ASN A 99 -55.57 4.77 -40.77
CA ASN A 99 -54.69 5.41 -41.80
C ASN A 99 -54.20 6.88 -41.57
N LEU A 100 -53.06 7.41 -42.08
CA LEU A 100 -51.78 7.00 -42.76
C LEU A 100 -50.93 8.31 -42.94
N PRO A 101 -49.69 8.37 -43.52
CA PRO A 101 -48.67 7.34 -43.80
C PRO A 101 -47.23 7.69 -43.31
N ARG A 102 -46.27 6.81 -43.61
CA ARG A 102 -44.79 7.02 -43.52
C ARG A 102 -44.21 7.73 -44.76
N SER A 103 -43.23 8.62 -44.55
CA SER A 103 -42.00 8.88 -45.36
C SER A 103 -41.48 10.28 -44.98
N GLY A 104 -40.21 10.57 -44.66
CA GLY A 104 -38.95 9.89 -44.93
C GLY A 104 -38.10 10.75 -45.88
N GLN A 105 -36.99 11.34 -45.41
CA GLN A 105 -35.72 11.65 -46.12
C GLN A 105 -34.84 12.71 -45.39
N TYR A 106 -33.54 12.40 -45.32
CA TYR A 106 -32.34 13.26 -45.35
C TYR A 106 -32.25 14.61 -44.59
N ASP A 107 -31.42 14.58 -43.53
CA ASP A 107 -30.04 15.14 -43.48
C ASP A 107 -29.77 16.67 -43.60
N SER A 108 -28.73 17.09 -42.88
CA SER A 108 -27.94 18.34 -42.94
C SER A 108 -28.52 19.66 -42.37
N GLY A 109 -27.74 20.26 -41.45
CA GLY A 109 -27.03 21.49 -41.86
C GLY A 109 -27.45 22.89 -41.37
N SER A 110 -27.31 23.16 -40.06
CA SER A 110 -26.81 24.44 -39.49
C SER A 110 -27.69 25.72 -39.37
N LYS A 111 -27.23 26.57 -38.41
CA LYS A 111 -27.36 28.06 -38.27
C LYS A 111 -28.48 28.72 -37.44
N ASP A 112 -28.09 29.06 -36.20
CA ASP A 112 -27.77 30.45 -35.77
C ASP A 112 -28.88 31.41 -35.23
N LYS A 113 -28.52 32.14 -34.15
CA LYS A 113 -29.00 33.47 -33.63
C LYS A 113 -29.95 33.63 -32.41
N THR A 114 -29.31 33.95 -31.26
CA THR A 114 -29.38 35.20 -30.44
C THR A 114 -30.71 35.88 -30.03
N LEU A 115 -30.89 36.29 -28.74
CA LEU A 115 -30.86 37.72 -28.24
C LEU A 115 -31.40 38.02 -26.78
N ILE A 116 -30.80 39.07 -26.15
CA ILE A 116 -31.31 40.00 -25.08
C ILE A 116 -31.31 39.54 -23.58
N LYS A 117 -31.20 40.41 -22.54
CA LYS A 117 -30.22 41.47 -22.15
C LYS A 117 -30.49 42.02 -20.72
N PHE A 118 -29.46 42.56 -20.03
CA PHE A 118 -29.45 43.10 -18.64
C PHE A 118 -29.91 44.58 -18.44
N ALA A 119 -30.31 44.92 -17.20
CA ALA A 119 -30.20 46.25 -16.54
C ALA A 119 -30.45 46.16 -15.00
N LYS A 120 -30.01 47.04 -14.08
CA LYS A 120 -28.80 47.92 -13.92
C LYS A 120 -28.81 48.61 -12.51
N ALA A 121 -27.64 49.13 -12.05
CA ALA A 121 -27.40 50.21 -11.05
C ALA A 121 -27.26 49.84 -9.54
N ASN A 122 -26.61 50.64 -8.66
CA ASN A 122 -25.31 51.38 -8.69
C ASN A 122 -25.15 52.22 -7.37
N SER A 123 -24.08 52.05 -6.57
CA SER A 123 -23.42 53.13 -5.77
C SER A 123 -22.23 52.63 -4.91
N ALA A 124 -21.36 53.57 -4.53
CA ALA A 124 -20.19 53.48 -3.61
C ALA A 124 -20.10 54.87 -2.87
N PRO A 125 -19.05 55.33 -2.14
CA PRO A 125 -17.70 54.75 -1.85
C PRO A 125 -17.12 55.05 -0.42
N HIS A 126 -15.81 54.76 -0.23
CA HIS A 126 -14.88 55.24 0.85
C HIS A 126 -15.02 54.61 2.27
N SER A 127 -13.97 54.46 3.10
CA SER A 127 -12.51 54.75 2.98
C SER A 127 -11.69 53.90 3.97
N PHE A 128 -10.45 53.53 3.61
CA PHE A 128 -9.47 52.89 4.52
C PHE A 128 -8.65 53.94 5.27
N GLY A 129 -8.41 53.72 6.58
CA GLY A 129 -7.44 54.48 7.38
C GLY A 129 -6.64 53.52 8.27
N LEU A 130 -5.30 53.57 8.19
CA LEU A 130 -4.44 52.81 9.08
C LEU A 130 -4.45 53.43 10.49
N LEU A 131 -4.50 52.60 11.53
CA LEU A 131 -3.87 52.90 12.82
C LEU A 131 -3.47 51.60 13.53
N THR A 132 -2.26 51.61 14.09
CA THR A 132 -1.62 50.51 14.82
C THR A 132 -1.95 50.58 16.32
N ASN A 133 -2.19 49.44 16.98
CA ASN A 133 -1.78 49.10 18.36
C ASN A 133 -2.25 47.65 18.67
N LYS A 134 -1.48 46.79 19.35
CA LYS A 134 -1.10 46.77 20.77
C LYS A 134 -2.28 46.64 21.75
N ALA A 135 -2.15 45.68 22.66
CA ALA A 135 -3.18 45.12 23.53
C ALA A 135 -3.92 46.11 24.45
N GLY A 136 -5.18 45.79 24.74
CA GLY A 136 -6.02 46.41 25.77
C GLY A 136 -7.41 45.74 25.82
N ALA A 137 -7.90 45.40 27.00
CA ALA A 137 -9.16 44.66 27.19
C ALA A 137 -10.41 45.54 27.16
N GLY A 138 -11.55 44.98 26.76
CA GLY A 138 -12.88 45.60 26.87
C GLY A 138 -13.95 44.81 26.09
N ALA A 139 -15.05 44.45 26.76
CA ALA A 139 -16.13 43.64 26.19
C ALA A 139 -17.29 44.50 25.65
N GLY A 140 -18.05 43.98 24.66
CA GLY A 140 -19.39 44.50 24.32
C GLY A 140 -19.79 44.45 22.85
N SER A 141 -20.59 43.43 22.49
CA SER A 141 -21.62 43.41 21.43
C SER A 141 -21.35 44.05 20.05
N ASP A 142 -21.13 43.21 19.03
CA ASP A 142 -21.75 43.31 17.69
C ASP A 142 -21.44 42.04 16.86
N ASP A 143 -22.14 40.92 17.16
CA ASP A 143 -21.78 39.56 16.69
C ASP A 143 -22.74 38.96 15.62
N PHE A 144 -23.44 39.79 14.84
CA PHE A 144 -24.48 39.31 13.91
C PHE A 144 -24.10 39.27 12.42
N GLU A 145 -23.24 40.17 11.92
CA GLU A 145 -22.78 40.10 10.52
C GLU A 145 -21.66 39.08 10.30
N GLY A 146 -20.77 38.89 11.28
CA GLY A 146 -19.65 37.95 11.20
C GLY A 146 -20.09 36.49 11.00
N ARG A 147 -21.14 36.08 11.71
CA ARG A 147 -21.71 34.73 11.60
C ARG A 147 -22.16 34.39 10.17
N SER A 148 -22.81 35.32 9.47
CA SER A 148 -23.38 35.05 8.13
C SER A 148 -22.34 34.70 7.06
N ARG A 149 -21.16 35.34 7.09
CA ARG A 149 -20.05 35.03 6.16
C ARG A 149 -19.30 33.77 6.54
N LEU A 150 -19.17 33.50 7.85
CA LEU A 150 -18.61 32.26 8.34
C LEU A 150 -19.53 31.08 7.97
N ASP A 151 -20.84 31.20 8.18
CA ASP A 151 -21.85 30.19 7.82
C ASP A 151 -21.85 29.87 6.31
N PHE A 152 -21.76 30.88 5.43
CA PHE A 152 -21.71 30.62 3.98
C PHE A 152 -20.40 29.89 3.59
N THR A 153 -19.28 30.25 4.22
CA THR A 153 -17.98 29.60 3.98
C THR A 153 -17.98 28.18 4.53
N ILE A 154 -18.52 27.95 5.73
CA ILE A 154 -18.69 26.64 6.38
C ILE A 154 -19.68 25.77 5.61
N ARG A 155 -20.79 26.31 5.08
CA ARG A 155 -21.74 25.56 4.25
C ARG A 155 -21.15 25.17 2.90
N LEU A 156 -20.33 26.03 2.30
CA LEU A 156 -19.63 25.70 1.06
C LEU A 156 -18.53 24.65 1.30
N THR A 157 -17.72 24.79 2.37
CA THR A 157 -16.69 23.79 2.70
C THR A 157 -17.27 22.47 3.20
N SER A 158 -18.40 22.46 3.93
CA SER A 158 -19.08 21.21 4.31
C SER A 158 -19.78 20.52 3.14
N THR A 159 -20.34 21.27 2.18
CA THR A 159 -20.88 20.68 0.94
C THR A 159 -19.77 20.10 0.06
N ILE A 160 -18.58 20.71 0.05
CA ILE A 160 -17.39 20.16 -0.62
C ILE A 160 -16.84 18.95 0.17
N ALA A 161 -16.77 19.02 1.51
CA ALA A 161 -16.26 17.94 2.36
C ALA A 161 -17.14 16.68 2.32
N ALA A 162 -18.47 16.84 2.25
CA ALA A 162 -19.42 15.72 2.13
C ALA A 162 -19.31 14.96 0.78
N VAL A 163 -18.72 15.59 -0.24
CA VAL A 163 -18.40 14.97 -1.54
C VAL A 163 -16.95 14.47 -1.60
N ALA A 164 -16.10 14.84 -0.64
CA ALA A 164 -14.65 14.66 -0.69
C ALA A 164 -14.07 13.60 0.27
N ALA A 165 -14.89 12.85 1.02
CA ALA A 165 -14.42 11.96 2.09
C ALA A 165 -13.46 10.85 1.62
N GLY A 166 -13.75 10.19 0.49
CA GLY A 166 -12.85 9.23 -0.18
C GLY A 166 -11.94 9.87 -1.24
N THR A 167 -11.89 11.20 -1.31
CA THR A 167 -11.35 11.94 -2.46
C THR A 167 -10.24 12.93 -2.09
N ARG A 168 -9.99 13.20 -0.80
CA ARG A 168 -8.94 14.11 -0.34
C ARG A 168 -7.57 13.73 -0.91
N SER A 169 -7.14 12.48 -0.76
CA SER A 169 -5.83 12.00 -1.22
C SER A 169 -5.67 12.08 -2.73
N ILE A 170 -6.69 11.70 -3.51
CA ILE A 170 -6.66 11.76 -4.98
C ILE A 170 -6.63 13.21 -5.47
N ILE A 171 -7.52 14.08 -4.97
CA ILE A 171 -7.56 15.49 -5.39
C ILE A 171 -6.28 16.21 -4.94
N ALA A 172 -5.74 15.91 -3.76
CA ALA A 172 -4.49 16.49 -3.28
C ALA A 172 -3.26 15.96 -4.06
N GLY A 173 -3.23 14.69 -4.46
CA GLY A 173 -2.20 14.13 -5.33
C GLY A 173 -2.21 14.76 -6.74
N VAL A 174 -3.40 14.92 -7.32
CA VAL A 174 -3.60 15.68 -8.58
C VAL A 174 -3.19 17.15 -8.39
N ALA A 175 -3.50 17.76 -7.24
CA ALA A 175 -3.08 19.13 -6.93
C ALA A 175 -1.55 19.25 -6.77
N LEU A 176 -0.85 18.27 -6.20
CA LEU A 176 0.62 18.22 -6.15
C LEU A 176 1.22 18.10 -7.55
N LEU A 177 0.77 17.13 -8.36
CA LEU A 177 1.20 16.99 -9.76
C LEU A 177 1.00 18.27 -10.56
N TRP A 178 -0.15 18.93 -10.36
CA TRP A 178 -0.46 20.20 -11.00
C TRP A 178 0.39 21.35 -10.44
N ILE A 179 0.72 21.39 -9.14
CA ILE A 179 1.66 22.36 -8.53
C ILE A 179 3.07 22.22 -9.10
N PHE A 180 3.61 20.99 -9.18
CA PHE A 180 4.93 20.72 -9.75
C PHE A 180 4.98 20.96 -11.26
N GLY A 181 3.96 20.53 -12.00
CA GLY A 181 3.80 20.90 -13.42
C GLY A 181 3.73 22.41 -13.63
N ARG A 182 3.12 23.15 -12.70
CA ARG A 182 3.06 24.62 -12.78
C ARG A 182 4.39 25.30 -12.43
N LEU A 183 5.29 24.69 -11.68
CA LEU A 183 6.64 25.20 -11.45
C LEU A 183 7.43 25.30 -12.78
N PHE A 184 7.22 24.35 -13.68
CA PHE A 184 7.75 24.37 -15.05
C PHE A 184 7.06 25.45 -15.92
N ILE A 185 5.74 25.58 -15.78
CA ILE A 185 4.94 26.59 -16.52
C ILE A 185 5.22 28.02 -16.03
N THR A 186 5.53 28.25 -14.76
CA THR A 186 5.88 29.60 -14.24
C THR A 186 7.20 30.10 -14.80
N THR A 187 8.15 29.20 -15.13
CA THR A 187 9.34 29.57 -15.91
C THR A 187 8.94 30.08 -17.30
N THR A 188 7.95 29.46 -17.93
CA THR A 188 7.36 29.95 -19.19
C THR A 188 6.61 31.27 -19.01
N ILE A 189 5.94 31.51 -17.88
CA ILE A 189 5.23 32.77 -17.58
C ILE A 189 6.21 33.94 -17.41
N ALA A 190 7.40 33.72 -16.84
CA ALA A 190 8.44 34.76 -16.77
C ALA A 190 8.88 35.22 -18.18
N ILE A 191 9.04 34.29 -19.12
CA ILE A 191 9.30 34.58 -20.54
C ILE A 191 8.11 35.35 -21.15
N HIS A 192 6.88 34.97 -20.84
CA HIS A 192 5.69 35.67 -21.33
C HIS A 192 5.55 37.10 -20.79
N ALA A 193 5.89 37.36 -19.52
CA ALA A 193 5.91 38.71 -18.95
C ALA A 193 6.94 39.63 -19.63
N VAL A 194 8.08 39.06 -20.07
CA VAL A 194 9.06 39.77 -20.91
C VAL A 194 8.47 40.08 -22.29
N THR A 195 7.73 39.16 -22.91
CA THR A 195 7.05 39.42 -24.19
C THR A 195 5.88 40.41 -24.07
N ASP A 196 5.11 40.41 -22.97
CA ASP A 196 4.08 41.41 -22.66
C ASP A 196 4.71 42.82 -22.58
N GLY A 197 5.84 42.94 -21.86
CA GLY A 197 6.60 44.19 -21.76
C GLY A 197 7.12 44.69 -23.11
N ALA A 198 7.60 43.78 -23.96
CA ALA A 198 8.05 44.09 -25.33
C ALA A 198 6.89 44.52 -26.24
N ALA A 199 5.77 43.77 -26.23
CA ALA A 199 4.57 44.09 -26.98
C ALA A 199 3.97 45.44 -26.58
N CYS A 200 3.98 45.78 -25.29
CA CYS A 200 3.46 47.06 -24.80
C CYS A 200 4.38 48.26 -25.13
N ARG A 201 5.71 48.05 -25.18
CA ARG A 201 6.64 49.05 -25.77
C ARG A 201 6.35 49.29 -27.25
N LEU A 202 6.05 48.24 -28.02
CA LEU A 202 5.68 48.35 -29.45
C LEU A 202 4.34 49.07 -29.65
N LEU A 203 3.37 48.89 -28.75
CA LEU A 203 2.05 49.55 -28.81
C LEU A 203 2.09 51.07 -28.65
N LEU A 204 3.14 51.61 -28.03
CA LEU A 204 3.34 53.05 -27.91
C LEU A 204 3.96 53.69 -29.17
N TYR A 205 4.41 52.88 -30.15
CA TYR A 205 5.15 53.33 -31.33
C TYR A 205 4.55 52.97 -32.70
N ARG A 206 3.49 52.13 -32.79
CA ARG A 206 2.82 51.78 -34.06
C ARG A 206 1.31 52.11 -34.09
N GLY A 207 0.79 52.20 -35.32
CA GLY A 207 -0.52 52.79 -35.67
C GLY A 207 -1.77 52.04 -35.19
N GLU A 208 -2.94 52.61 -35.49
CA GLU A 208 -4.24 52.21 -34.90
C GLU A 208 -4.61 50.73 -35.08
N GLU A 209 -4.27 50.10 -36.21
CA GLU A 209 -4.62 48.70 -36.45
C GLU A 209 -3.95 47.73 -35.46
N PHE A 210 -2.71 48.02 -35.04
CA PHE A 210 -1.98 47.15 -34.11
C PHE A 210 -2.57 47.21 -32.68
N LYS A 211 -3.18 48.35 -32.32
CA LYS A 211 -3.86 48.54 -31.03
C LYS A 211 -5.21 47.82 -30.94
N ARG A 212 -5.83 47.54 -32.08
CA ARG A 212 -7.16 46.91 -32.16
C ARG A 212 -7.16 45.43 -31.74
N TRP A 213 -6.04 44.75 -31.92
CA TRP A 213 -5.90 43.31 -31.64
C TRP A 213 -5.20 43.01 -30.30
N SER A 214 -4.30 43.87 -29.86
CA SER A 214 -3.44 43.63 -28.69
C SER A 214 -4.11 43.92 -27.34
N CYS A 215 -4.94 44.96 -27.22
CA CYS A 215 -5.60 45.27 -25.96
C CYS A 215 -6.61 44.17 -25.54
N PRO A 216 -7.42 43.58 -26.45
CA PRO A 216 -8.22 42.39 -26.13
C PRO A 216 -7.36 41.19 -25.70
N LEU A 217 -6.19 41.00 -26.32
CA LEU A 217 -5.26 39.92 -26.00
C LEU A 217 -4.67 40.09 -24.58
N ILE A 218 -4.23 41.30 -24.22
CA ILE A 218 -3.75 41.63 -22.86
C ILE A 218 -4.84 41.43 -21.81
N ILE A 219 -6.09 41.80 -22.11
CA ILE A 219 -7.24 41.58 -21.23
C ILE A 219 -7.49 40.07 -21.05
N PHE A 220 -7.51 39.31 -22.14
CA PHE A 220 -7.72 37.86 -22.12
C PHE A 220 -6.62 37.13 -21.35
N HIS A 221 -5.34 37.44 -21.59
CA HIS A 221 -4.23 36.87 -20.82
C HIS A 221 -4.27 37.28 -19.35
N SER A 222 -4.60 38.53 -19.02
CA SER A 222 -4.71 38.95 -17.61
C SER A 222 -5.81 38.17 -16.88
N ILE A 223 -6.93 37.86 -17.56
CA ILE A 223 -8.01 37.03 -17.01
C ILE A 223 -7.54 35.57 -16.83
N LEU A 224 -6.87 34.98 -17.82
CA LEU A 224 -6.33 33.61 -17.71
C LEU A 224 -5.26 33.48 -16.63
N ASP A 225 -4.38 34.46 -16.48
CA ASP A 225 -3.32 34.46 -15.46
C ASP A 225 -3.91 34.64 -14.05
N ILE A 226 -4.90 35.53 -13.88
CA ILE A 226 -5.65 35.64 -12.62
C ILE A 226 -6.36 34.32 -12.29
N ALA A 227 -7.09 33.73 -13.25
CA ALA A 227 -7.79 32.47 -13.05
C ALA A 227 -6.84 31.33 -12.69
N GLY A 228 -5.72 31.19 -13.40
CA GLY A 228 -4.72 30.16 -13.14
C GLY A 228 -4.03 30.30 -11.78
N ASN A 229 -3.71 31.53 -11.34
CA ASN A 229 -3.15 31.75 -10.00
C ASN A 229 -4.20 31.55 -8.89
N TYR A 230 -5.47 31.82 -9.15
CA TYR A 230 -6.55 31.53 -8.21
C TYR A 230 -6.80 30.01 -8.07
N ILE A 231 -6.80 29.28 -9.19
CA ILE A 231 -6.78 27.81 -9.18
C ILE A 231 -5.54 27.30 -8.42
N TYR A 232 -4.40 27.99 -8.50
CA TYR A 232 -3.20 27.58 -7.76
C TYR A 232 -3.32 27.75 -6.25
N ILE A 233 -3.88 28.87 -5.81
CA ILE A 233 -4.19 29.06 -4.38
C ILE A 233 -5.16 27.99 -3.91
N LEU A 234 -6.18 27.65 -4.71
CA LEU A 234 -7.12 26.57 -4.39
C LEU A 234 -6.42 25.20 -4.32
N SER A 235 -5.53 24.88 -5.27
CA SER A 235 -4.73 23.64 -5.27
C SER A 235 -3.84 23.55 -4.03
N CYS A 236 -3.13 24.63 -3.65
CA CYS A 236 -2.34 24.66 -2.42
C CYS A 236 -3.19 24.47 -1.16
N GLN A 237 -4.40 25.05 -1.11
CA GLN A 237 -5.33 24.88 0.01
C GLN A 237 -5.90 23.46 0.07
N VAL A 238 -6.12 22.81 -1.08
CA VAL A 238 -6.48 21.39 -1.14
C VAL A 238 -5.33 20.51 -0.66
N VAL A 239 -4.08 20.78 -1.05
CA VAL A 239 -2.90 20.07 -0.51
C VAL A 239 -2.75 20.30 1.00
N PHE A 240 -3.03 21.52 1.49
CA PHE A 240 -3.00 21.83 2.91
C PHE A 240 -4.04 21.00 3.70
N VAL A 241 -5.29 21.02 3.27
CA VAL A 241 -6.37 20.24 3.92
C VAL A 241 -6.23 18.72 3.70
N GLY A 242 -5.58 18.29 2.61
CA GLY A 242 -5.45 16.89 2.23
C GLY A 242 -4.19 16.17 2.75
N PHE A 243 -3.10 16.88 3.07
CA PHE A 243 -1.83 16.28 3.52
C PHE A 243 -1.20 16.95 4.75
N LEU A 244 -1.54 18.21 5.05
CA LEU A 244 -0.85 19.03 6.06
C LEU A 244 -1.67 19.26 7.33
N LEU A 245 -2.95 18.92 7.32
CA LEU A 245 -3.82 18.85 8.49
C LEU A 245 -4.08 17.38 8.81
N GLU A 246 -3.84 17.00 10.05
CA GLU A 246 -4.15 15.67 10.55
C GLU A 246 -5.63 15.52 10.93
N PRO A 247 -6.15 14.28 11.08
CA PRO A 247 -7.57 14.05 11.41
C PRO A 247 -8.01 14.67 12.73
N ASP A 248 -7.11 14.83 13.70
CA ASP A 248 -7.38 15.51 14.97
C ASP A 248 -7.51 17.04 14.81
N GLY A 249 -7.09 17.61 13.68
CA GLY A 249 -7.08 19.05 13.40
C GLY A 249 -5.76 19.75 13.76
N THR A 250 -4.75 19.01 14.23
CA THR A 250 -3.38 19.52 14.34
C THR A 250 -2.74 19.63 12.96
N THR A 251 -1.73 20.48 12.80
CA THR A 251 -0.87 20.40 11.62
C THR A 251 -0.06 19.12 11.66
N CYS A 252 0.07 18.45 10.52
CA CYS A 252 1.04 17.37 10.39
C CYS A 252 2.43 17.97 10.56
N ASP A 253 3.02 17.75 11.73
CA ASP A 253 4.31 18.34 12.09
C ASP A 253 5.42 17.85 11.14
N ASP A 254 5.18 16.79 10.37
CA ASP A 254 6.12 16.25 9.39
C ASP A 254 6.36 17.20 8.22
N TRP A 255 5.34 17.98 7.87
CA TRP A 255 5.29 18.73 6.63
C TRP A 255 5.23 20.25 6.85
N VAL A 256 5.56 20.74 8.05
CA VAL A 256 5.58 22.18 8.39
C VAL A 256 6.48 22.99 7.45
N GLY A 257 7.60 22.42 6.97
CA GLY A 257 8.43 23.04 5.95
C GLY A 257 7.72 23.22 4.60
N LEU A 258 6.98 22.19 4.16
CA LEU A 258 6.16 22.24 2.94
C LEU A 258 4.96 23.18 3.12
N TYR A 259 4.33 23.19 4.29
CA TYR A 259 3.29 24.16 4.66
C TYR A 259 3.77 25.60 4.50
N HIS A 260 4.90 25.95 5.11
CA HIS A 260 5.47 27.30 4.98
C HIS A 260 5.87 27.63 3.53
N ALA A 261 6.34 26.66 2.76
CA ALA A 261 6.59 26.84 1.32
C ALA A 261 5.30 27.11 0.54
N LEU A 262 4.24 26.33 0.77
CA LEU A 262 2.94 26.51 0.11
C LEU A 262 2.27 27.83 0.51
N GLU A 263 2.30 28.23 1.79
CA GLU A 263 1.81 29.54 2.25
C GLU A 263 2.61 30.71 1.65
N THR A 264 3.92 30.54 1.49
CA THR A 264 4.74 31.54 0.76
C THR A 264 4.31 31.62 -0.71
N LEU A 265 4.03 30.49 -1.35
CA LEU A 265 3.59 30.41 -2.74
C LEU A 265 2.16 30.93 -2.97
N THR A 266 1.22 30.72 -2.03
CA THR A 266 -0.13 31.32 -2.09
C THR A 266 -0.04 32.84 -1.94
N GLY A 267 0.81 33.34 -1.03
CA GLY A 267 1.11 34.77 -0.89
C GLY A 267 1.68 35.39 -2.16
N ILE A 268 2.62 34.71 -2.84
CA ILE A 268 3.15 35.12 -4.14
C ILE A 268 2.05 35.14 -5.21
N CYS A 269 1.17 34.15 -5.26
CA CYS A 269 0.05 34.12 -6.22
C CYS A 269 -0.93 35.29 -6.01
N TRP A 270 -1.25 35.64 -4.75
CA TRP A 270 -2.06 36.82 -4.43
C TRP A 270 -1.41 38.13 -4.87
N PHE A 271 -0.07 38.24 -4.74
CA PHE A 271 0.68 39.39 -5.25
C PHE A 271 0.59 39.48 -6.78
N VAL A 272 0.79 38.37 -7.51
CA VAL A 272 0.67 38.32 -8.98
C VAL A 272 -0.74 38.68 -9.45
N ILE A 273 -1.79 38.14 -8.82
CA ILE A 273 -3.19 38.49 -9.07
C ILE A 273 -3.40 40.00 -8.89
N SER A 274 -2.87 40.58 -7.81
CA SER A 274 -2.98 42.02 -7.53
C SER A 274 -2.32 42.87 -8.62
N CYS A 275 -1.11 42.50 -9.07
CA CYS A 275 -0.43 43.17 -10.19
C CYS A 275 -1.21 43.06 -11.51
N ARG A 276 -1.77 41.88 -11.83
CA ARG A 276 -2.57 41.67 -13.05
C ARG A 276 -3.91 42.41 -12.99
N LEU A 277 -4.57 42.50 -11.83
CA LEU A 277 -5.76 43.33 -11.64
C LEU A 277 -5.46 44.81 -11.92
N VAL A 278 -4.35 45.35 -11.41
CA VAL A 278 -3.91 46.72 -11.71
C VAL A 278 -3.67 46.91 -13.23
N ALA A 279 -2.99 45.97 -13.89
CA ALA A 279 -2.78 46.02 -15.34
C ALA A 279 -4.10 45.94 -16.15
N LEU A 280 -5.03 45.09 -15.72
CA LEU A 280 -6.35 44.93 -16.32
C LEU A 280 -7.20 46.20 -16.18
N PHE A 281 -7.34 46.73 -14.96
CA PHE A 281 -8.11 47.95 -14.71
C PHE A 281 -7.51 49.17 -15.39
N THR A 282 -6.19 49.32 -15.43
CA THR A 282 -5.54 50.43 -16.16
C THR A 282 -5.72 50.31 -17.67
N THR A 283 -5.67 49.10 -18.23
CA THR A 283 -5.95 48.86 -19.67
C THR A 283 -7.41 49.14 -20.01
N ILE A 284 -8.36 48.70 -19.17
CA ILE A 284 -9.80 48.98 -19.34
C ILE A 284 -10.06 50.50 -19.22
N ALA A 285 -9.48 51.18 -18.23
CA ALA A 285 -9.61 52.62 -18.07
C ALA A 285 -9.05 53.38 -19.28
N TYR A 286 -7.90 52.96 -19.81
CA TYR A 286 -7.33 53.51 -21.05
C TYR A 286 -8.27 53.34 -22.24
N LEU A 287 -8.83 52.14 -22.46
CA LEU A 287 -9.80 51.88 -23.52
C LEU A 287 -11.10 52.69 -23.35
N ILE A 288 -11.59 52.87 -22.12
CA ILE A 288 -12.78 53.70 -21.85
C ILE A 288 -12.49 55.15 -22.23
N LEU A 289 -11.36 55.71 -21.77
CA LEU A 289 -10.94 57.08 -22.07
C LEU A 289 -10.75 57.30 -23.58
N GLU A 290 -10.07 56.39 -24.27
CA GLU A 290 -9.85 56.48 -25.72
C GLU A 290 -11.16 56.32 -26.50
N SER A 291 -12.06 55.41 -26.09
CA SER A 291 -13.39 55.28 -26.69
C SER A 291 -14.25 56.55 -26.48
N GLY A 292 -14.06 57.23 -25.34
CA GLY A 292 -14.64 58.54 -25.05
C GLY A 292 -14.09 59.63 -25.99
N ARG A 293 -12.76 59.66 -26.19
CA ARG A 293 -12.06 60.56 -27.12
C ARG A 293 -12.56 60.38 -28.56
N ILE A 294 -12.62 59.14 -29.03
CA ILE A 294 -13.13 58.79 -30.37
C ILE A 294 -14.61 59.18 -30.52
N LYS A 295 -15.47 58.86 -29.53
CA LYS A 295 -16.90 59.26 -29.57
C LYS A 295 -17.08 60.78 -29.53
N ALA A 296 -16.20 61.52 -28.84
CA ALA A 296 -16.23 62.98 -28.77
C ALA A 296 -15.80 63.65 -30.08
N CYS A 297 -14.64 63.27 -30.66
CA CYS A 297 -14.23 63.80 -31.97
C CYS A 297 -15.25 63.38 -33.07
N ARG A 298 -15.81 62.15 -33.04
CA ARG A 298 -16.81 61.67 -34.02
C ARG A 298 -18.19 62.33 -33.91
N ARG A 299 -18.70 62.64 -32.70
CA ARG A 299 -19.95 63.42 -32.53
C ARG A 299 -19.80 64.89 -32.92
N ARG A 300 -18.59 65.46 -32.82
CA ARG A 300 -18.31 66.86 -33.17
C ARG A 300 -17.99 67.06 -34.66
N SER A 301 -17.41 66.05 -35.32
CA SER A 301 -17.24 66.02 -36.79
C SER A 301 -18.54 66.32 -37.57
N THR A 302 -19.70 65.89 -37.07
CA THR A 302 -21.02 66.16 -37.66
C THR A 302 -21.57 67.58 -37.44
N LYS A 303 -20.93 68.45 -36.63
CA LYS A 303 -21.33 69.85 -36.46
C LYS A 303 -20.28 70.78 -37.07
N LYS A 304 -20.49 71.16 -38.33
CA LYS A 304 -19.64 72.12 -39.07
C LYS A 304 -19.57 73.49 -38.36
N LYS A 305 -18.37 74.10 -38.42
CA LYS A 305 -17.95 75.43 -37.92
C LYS A 305 -17.68 75.52 -36.40
N ILE A 306 -16.40 75.53 -36.00
CA ILE A 306 -15.67 76.70 -35.41
C ILE A 306 -14.27 76.29 -34.88
N ASN A 307 -13.26 77.12 -35.20
CA ASN A 307 -11.89 77.26 -34.66
C ASN A 307 -10.81 76.17 -34.85
N ALA A 308 -9.68 76.59 -35.44
CA ALA A 308 -8.43 75.83 -35.58
C ALA A 308 -7.74 75.51 -34.23
N ALA A 309 -7.95 76.33 -33.19
CA ALA A 309 -7.48 76.06 -31.82
C ALA A 309 -8.13 74.82 -31.16
N LEU A 310 -9.09 74.17 -31.82
CA LEU A 310 -9.70 72.90 -31.37
C LEU A 310 -9.20 71.69 -32.16
N GLU A 311 -8.55 71.89 -33.30
CA GLU A 311 -7.88 70.84 -34.07
C GLU A 311 -6.65 70.33 -33.31
N GLU A 312 -5.96 71.25 -32.62
CA GLU A 312 -4.90 70.97 -31.65
C GLU A 312 -5.36 69.98 -30.57
N ILE A 313 -6.62 69.99 -30.10
CA ILE A 313 -7.06 69.08 -29.01
C ILE A 313 -7.36 67.63 -29.47
N CYS A 314 -7.74 67.38 -30.73
CA CYS A 314 -7.80 65.99 -31.24
C CYS A 314 -6.41 65.48 -31.70
N HIS A 315 -5.45 66.37 -32.01
CA HIS A 315 -4.08 66.00 -32.44
C HIS A 315 -2.98 66.05 -31.36
N ASP A 316 -3.14 66.82 -30.28
CA ASP A 316 -2.10 67.00 -29.25
C ASP A 316 -2.10 65.85 -28.24
N GLY A 317 -1.00 65.09 -28.24
CA GLY A 317 -0.74 64.03 -27.27
C GLY A 317 -0.50 64.53 -25.83
N SER A 318 -0.37 65.84 -25.60
CA SER A 318 -0.05 66.41 -24.28
C SER A 318 -1.15 66.20 -23.22
N TYR A 319 -2.42 66.10 -23.63
CA TYR A 319 -3.54 65.99 -22.68
C TYR A 319 -3.56 64.63 -21.97
N LEU A 320 -3.25 63.54 -22.68
CA LEU A 320 -2.95 62.25 -22.03
C LEU A 320 -1.64 62.31 -21.23
N GLY A 321 -0.66 63.08 -21.72
CA GLY A 321 0.68 63.21 -21.13
C GLY A 321 0.73 63.72 -19.69
N ARG A 322 -0.30 64.39 -19.16
CA ARG A 322 -0.33 64.82 -17.74
C ARG A 322 -0.87 63.76 -16.79
N HIS A 323 -1.83 62.94 -17.20
CA HIS A 323 -2.41 61.88 -16.35
C HIS A 323 -1.70 60.51 -16.51
N VAL A 324 -1.03 60.27 -17.64
CA VAL A 324 -0.34 58.99 -17.91
C VAL A 324 1.04 58.90 -17.22
N LYS A 325 1.67 60.03 -16.83
CA LYS A 325 2.98 60.04 -16.15
C LYS A 325 3.01 59.32 -14.79
N PRO A 326 2.09 59.57 -13.83
CA PRO A 326 2.07 58.82 -12.57
C PRO A 326 1.75 57.34 -12.78
N LEU A 327 0.85 56.98 -13.70
CA LEU A 327 0.62 55.58 -14.08
C LEU A 327 1.89 54.91 -14.61
N LYS A 328 2.64 55.58 -15.50
CA LYS A 328 3.92 55.07 -16.01
C LYS A 328 4.95 54.84 -14.91
N PHE A 329 5.01 55.70 -13.89
CA PHE A 329 5.95 55.53 -12.78
C PHE A 329 5.60 54.30 -11.93
N VAL A 330 4.34 54.17 -11.50
CA VAL A 330 3.87 52.99 -10.75
C VAL A 330 4.08 51.71 -11.55
N TRP A 331 3.74 51.71 -12.85
CA TRP A 331 3.87 50.55 -13.72
C TRP A 331 5.34 50.12 -13.94
N THR A 332 6.26 51.09 -14.07
CA THR A 332 7.70 50.80 -14.20
C THR A 332 8.28 50.23 -12.90
N LEU A 333 7.85 50.75 -11.75
CA LEU A 333 8.26 50.24 -10.45
C LEU A 333 7.73 48.81 -10.22
N SER A 334 6.46 48.53 -10.54
CA SER A 334 5.87 47.19 -10.44
C SER A 334 6.57 46.15 -11.32
N THR A 335 6.92 46.52 -12.56
CA THR A 335 7.64 45.61 -13.47
C THR A 335 9.09 45.38 -13.05
N MET A 336 9.79 46.39 -12.52
CA MET A 336 11.14 46.19 -11.99
C MET A 336 11.15 45.30 -10.73
N VAL A 337 10.17 45.43 -9.84
CA VAL A 337 10.03 44.53 -8.68
C VAL A 337 9.77 43.10 -9.13
N ALA A 338 8.86 42.88 -10.09
CA ALA A 338 8.56 41.55 -10.62
C ALA A 338 9.76 40.89 -11.31
N ILE A 339 10.55 41.64 -12.09
CA ILE A 339 11.75 41.12 -12.78
C ILE A 339 12.84 40.72 -11.78
N SER A 340 13.12 41.55 -10.78
CA SER A 340 14.12 41.23 -9.74
C SER A 340 13.72 40.00 -8.92
N TRP A 341 12.42 39.82 -8.64
CA TRP A 341 11.91 38.63 -7.95
C TRP A 341 11.95 37.37 -8.82
N ALA A 342 11.60 37.45 -10.10
CA ALA A 342 11.74 36.32 -11.02
C ALA A 342 13.19 35.82 -11.11
N LEU A 343 14.16 36.74 -11.18
CA LEU A 343 15.59 36.42 -11.13
C LEU A 343 15.99 35.75 -9.80
N ALA A 344 15.51 36.26 -8.66
CA ALA A 344 15.77 35.64 -7.35
C ALA A 344 15.18 34.23 -7.24
N SER A 345 13.95 34.01 -7.73
CA SER A 345 13.30 32.69 -7.74
C SER A 345 14.01 31.70 -8.66
N ILE A 346 14.49 32.13 -9.82
CA ILE A 346 15.31 31.29 -10.72
C ILE A 346 16.63 30.92 -10.04
N ILE A 347 17.30 31.86 -9.37
CA ILE A 347 18.54 31.57 -8.61
C ILE A 347 18.27 30.60 -7.44
N GLY A 348 17.10 30.68 -6.80
CA GLY A 348 16.63 29.71 -5.80
C GLY A 348 16.43 28.30 -6.38
N CYS A 349 15.76 28.19 -7.53
CA CYS A 349 15.55 26.91 -8.21
C CYS A 349 16.87 26.30 -8.72
N VAL A 350 17.77 27.12 -9.29
CA VAL A 350 19.08 26.68 -9.77
C VAL A 350 19.98 26.22 -8.61
N ARG A 351 19.86 26.81 -7.41
CA ARG A 351 20.53 26.29 -6.20
C ARG A 351 19.97 24.95 -5.70
N TYR A 352 18.76 24.57 -6.08
CA TYR A 352 18.15 23.28 -5.76
C TYR A 352 18.43 22.20 -6.83
N ILE A 353 18.78 22.62 -8.04
CA ILE A 353 19.02 21.76 -9.22
C ILE A 353 20.51 21.36 -9.38
N PHE A 354 21.43 21.95 -8.63
CA PHE A 354 22.88 21.66 -8.72
C PHE A 354 23.49 21.15 -7.40
N LEU A 355 22.96 20.04 -6.89
CA LEU A 355 23.65 19.15 -5.94
C LEU A 355 23.51 17.68 -6.38
N VAL A 356 23.91 17.40 -7.62
CA VAL A 356 24.32 16.06 -8.07
C VAL A 356 25.69 16.19 -8.71
N THR A 357 26.73 15.79 -7.98
CA THR A 357 28.05 15.54 -8.55
C THR A 357 28.17 14.04 -8.78
N PRO A 358 28.20 13.55 -10.03
CA PRO A 358 28.40 12.13 -10.28
C PRO A 358 29.80 11.72 -9.79
N PRO A 359 29.94 10.62 -9.05
CA PRO A 359 31.26 10.06 -8.77
C PRO A 359 31.90 9.55 -10.07
N ASN A 360 33.20 9.82 -10.24
CA ASN A 360 33.96 9.24 -11.35
C ASN A 360 34.08 7.73 -11.18
N GLN A 361 33.81 6.98 -12.25
CA GLN A 361 33.98 5.53 -12.27
C GLN A 361 35.44 5.10 -12.13
N SER A 362 35.67 4.01 -11.40
CA SER A 362 36.74 3.03 -11.69
C SER A 362 36.45 1.71 -10.99
N GLY A 363 35.36 1.03 -11.38
CA GLY A 363 35.17 -0.40 -11.10
C GLY A 363 35.68 -1.21 -12.28
N THR A 364 36.64 -2.10 -12.08
CA THR A 364 37.09 -3.06 -13.11
C THR A 364 37.36 -4.42 -12.49
N LEU A 365 36.43 -5.35 -12.69
CA LEU A 365 36.58 -6.79 -12.95
C LEU A 365 35.25 -7.51 -12.63
N GLY A 366 34.70 -8.26 -13.58
CA GLY A 366 33.78 -9.38 -13.31
C GLY A 366 32.45 -9.10 -12.58
N ALA A 367 31.84 -7.91 -12.63
CA ALA A 367 30.66 -7.54 -11.83
C ALA A 367 29.31 -8.25 -12.18
N CYS A 368 29.32 -9.31 -12.99
CA CYS A 368 28.12 -9.97 -13.51
C CYS A 368 28.30 -11.49 -13.42
N ASP A 369 27.31 -12.24 -12.93
CA ASP A 369 27.39 -13.70 -12.90
C ASP A 369 27.45 -14.23 -14.36
N PRO A 370 28.46 -15.02 -14.74
CA PRO A 370 28.56 -15.55 -16.11
C PRO A 370 27.36 -16.43 -16.53
N LEU A 371 26.58 -16.94 -15.57
CA LEU A 371 25.39 -17.76 -15.83
C LEU A 371 24.27 -16.97 -16.52
N ASP A 372 24.09 -15.67 -16.25
CA ASP A 372 23.17 -14.79 -16.99
C ASP A 372 23.67 -13.35 -17.05
N ILE A 373 24.65 -13.10 -17.93
CA ILE A 373 25.22 -11.76 -18.20
C ILE A 373 24.24 -10.75 -18.83
N SER A 374 22.94 -11.05 -18.89
CA SER A 374 22.01 -10.27 -19.69
C SER A 374 21.37 -9.09 -18.95
N GLU A 375 21.37 -9.09 -17.61
CA GLU A 375 21.58 -7.91 -16.73
C GLU A 375 22.59 -8.34 -15.65
N CYS A 376 23.46 -7.46 -15.15
CA CYS A 376 24.56 -7.87 -14.26
C CYS A 376 24.16 -8.28 -12.82
N ALA A 377 22.87 -8.21 -12.47
CA ALA A 377 22.33 -8.76 -11.23
C ALA A 377 21.77 -10.18 -11.39
N LEU A 378 21.71 -10.72 -12.61
CA LEU A 378 21.10 -12.01 -12.90
C LEU A 378 22.15 -13.15 -13.01
N PRO A 379 21.78 -14.41 -12.68
CA PRO A 379 20.51 -14.79 -12.06
C PRO A 379 20.42 -14.26 -10.62
N PHE A 380 19.21 -13.92 -10.18
CA PHE A 380 18.97 -13.34 -8.85
C PHE A 380 17.94 -14.18 -8.08
N PRO A 381 18.18 -14.57 -6.82
CA PRO A 381 19.47 -14.56 -6.13
C PRO A 381 20.53 -15.47 -6.76
N SER A 382 21.79 -15.28 -6.41
CA SER A 382 22.91 -16.16 -6.80
C SER A 382 24.06 -16.08 -5.80
N ASN A 383 24.62 -17.23 -5.44
CA ASN A 383 25.84 -17.35 -4.63
C ASN A 383 27.09 -16.69 -5.26
N PHE A 384 27.03 -16.25 -6.52
CA PHE A 384 28.04 -15.37 -7.10
C PHE A 384 28.21 -14.05 -6.34
N TYR A 385 27.14 -13.55 -5.69
CA TYR A 385 27.17 -12.33 -4.88
C TYR A 385 27.26 -12.61 -3.37
N LEU A 386 27.74 -13.79 -2.96
CA LEU A 386 28.12 -14.07 -1.56
C LEU A 386 29.64 -14.14 -1.43
N GLU A 387 30.14 -13.66 -0.30
CA GLU A 387 31.52 -13.82 0.16
C GLU A 387 31.52 -14.61 1.48
N GLU A 388 32.54 -15.44 1.74
CA GLU A 388 32.65 -16.17 3.01
C GLU A 388 32.87 -15.21 4.19
N ASP A 389 31.99 -15.26 5.19
CA ASP A 389 32.10 -14.51 6.44
C ASP A 389 31.76 -15.41 7.63
N ILE A 390 32.80 -16.05 8.19
CA ILE A 390 32.71 -16.94 9.37
C ILE A 390 32.21 -16.26 10.65
N THR A 391 31.95 -14.94 10.63
CA THR A 391 31.36 -14.21 11.77
C THR A 391 29.83 -14.13 11.72
N THR A 392 29.23 -14.52 10.59
CA THR A 392 27.78 -14.64 10.39
C THR A 392 27.27 -16.03 10.78
N ASP A 393 25.95 -16.18 10.91
CA ASP A 393 25.34 -17.46 11.28
C ASP A 393 25.17 -18.40 10.07
N SER A 394 25.20 -17.86 8.84
CA SER A 394 25.23 -18.64 7.60
C SER A 394 26.64 -19.01 7.12
N GLY A 395 27.66 -18.31 7.62
CA GLY A 395 29.04 -18.40 7.09
C GLY A 395 29.27 -17.54 5.84
N TYR A 396 28.29 -16.73 5.41
CA TYR A 396 28.36 -15.90 4.20
C TYR A 396 27.92 -14.47 4.46
N ARG A 397 28.32 -13.54 3.59
CA ARG A 397 27.80 -12.16 3.54
C ARG A 397 27.42 -11.81 2.12
N VAL A 398 26.31 -11.11 1.93
CA VAL A 398 25.95 -10.59 0.61
C VAL A 398 26.94 -9.47 0.24
N ASN A 399 27.56 -9.59 -0.94
CA ASN A 399 28.54 -8.66 -1.46
C ASN A 399 28.19 -8.31 -2.93
N ILE A 400 27.04 -7.65 -3.12
CA ILE A 400 26.65 -7.08 -4.41
C ILE A 400 27.39 -5.76 -4.60
N ASP A 401 28.16 -5.63 -5.69
CA ASP A 401 28.69 -4.33 -6.12
C ASP A 401 27.56 -3.48 -6.71
N GLY A 402 27.53 -2.18 -6.41
CA GLY A 402 26.48 -1.28 -6.89
C GLY A 402 26.38 -1.19 -8.42
N SER A 403 27.43 -1.55 -9.15
CA SER A 403 27.45 -1.65 -10.62
C SER A 403 26.89 -2.96 -11.19
N SER A 404 26.63 -3.96 -10.34
CA SER A 404 25.84 -5.15 -10.70
C SER A 404 24.34 -4.83 -10.76
N LEU A 405 23.87 -3.88 -9.95
CA LEU A 405 22.46 -3.47 -9.89
C LEU A 405 22.05 -2.55 -11.07
N PRO A 406 20.76 -2.52 -11.44
CA PRO A 406 20.21 -1.57 -12.41
C PRO A 406 20.64 -0.12 -12.19
N ILE A 407 21.21 0.49 -13.23
CA ILE A 407 21.62 1.90 -13.23
C ILE A 407 20.40 2.77 -13.57
N THR A 408 20.19 3.81 -12.79
CA THR A 408 19.15 4.81 -13.03
C THR A 408 19.37 5.61 -14.32
N LYS A 409 18.31 6.24 -14.84
CA LYS A 409 18.34 7.18 -15.97
C LYS A 409 19.11 8.47 -15.68
N SER A 410 19.34 8.80 -14.40
CA SER A 410 20.28 9.86 -13.99
C SER A 410 21.75 9.42 -14.07
N GLY A 411 22.04 8.13 -14.25
CA GLY A 411 23.38 7.55 -14.28
C GLY A 411 23.94 7.23 -12.89
N GLU A 412 23.08 7.14 -11.88
CA GLU A 412 23.42 6.82 -10.50
C GLU A 412 23.24 5.33 -10.22
N TYR A 413 24.20 4.76 -9.50
CA TYR A 413 24.13 3.39 -8.99
C TYR A 413 23.24 3.33 -7.75
N ILE A 414 22.58 2.20 -7.56
CA ILE A 414 21.76 1.93 -6.38
C ILE A 414 22.69 1.47 -5.26
N ASP A 415 22.51 2.01 -4.07
CA ASP A 415 23.31 1.65 -2.89
C ASP A 415 22.93 0.23 -2.41
N PRO A 416 23.83 -0.76 -2.49
CA PRO A 416 23.56 -2.12 -2.02
C PRO A 416 23.73 -2.25 -0.49
N SER A 417 24.13 -1.19 0.24
CA SER A 417 24.52 -1.27 1.66
C SER A 417 23.52 -2.00 2.57
N VAL A 418 22.22 -1.78 2.36
CA VAL A 418 21.14 -2.44 3.14
C VAL A 418 21.09 -3.95 2.89
N ILE A 419 21.36 -4.37 1.66
CA ILE A 419 21.35 -5.78 1.27
C ILE A 419 22.67 -6.45 1.69
N ASN A 420 23.81 -5.75 1.58
CA ASN A 420 25.13 -6.26 1.99
C ASN A 420 25.33 -6.33 3.53
N GLU A 421 24.36 -5.83 4.32
CA GLU A 421 24.28 -6.12 5.75
C GLU A 421 23.85 -7.58 6.03
N LEU A 422 23.10 -8.20 5.11
CA LEU A 422 22.53 -9.54 5.24
C LEU A 422 23.58 -10.65 4.98
N ASP A 423 23.31 -11.82 5.53
CA ASP A 423 24.17 -13.01 5.46
C ASP A 423 23.63 -14.09 4.47
N GLY A 424 22.70 -13.69 3.61
CA GLY A 424 22.12 -14.51 2.55
C GLY A 424 20.94 -13.82 1.89
N PHE A 425 20.24 -14.56 1.03
CA PHE A 425 19.12 -14.04 0.23
C PHE A 425 17.75 -14.23 0.87
N SER A 426 16.75 -13.51 0.35
CA SER A 426 15.35 -13.60 0.78
C SER A 426 14.83 -15.04 0.82
N THR A 427 13.98 -15.33 1.81
CA THR A 427 13.27 -16.60 1.95
C THR A 427 12.03 -16.71 1.06
N ILE A 428 11.58 -15.63 0.42
CA ILE A 428 10.31 -15.61 -0.34
C ILE A 428 10.39 -14.88 -1.69
N ALA A 429 11.45 -14.11 -1.96
CA ALA A 429 11.55 -13.30 -3.17
C ALA A 429 11.49 -14.16 -4.44
N PRO A 430 10.92 -13.62 -5.53
CA PRO A 430 10.97 -14.28 -6.82
C PRO A 430 12.41 -14.49 -7.28
N ILE A 431 12.69 -15.69 -7.78
CA ILE A 431 13.98 -16.07 -8.36
C ILE A 431 13.91 -15.77 -9.86
N LEU A 432 14.83 -14.94 -10.35
CA LEU A 432 14.80 -14.28 -11.64
C LEU A 432 15.99 -14.68 -12.50
N PHE A 433 15.74 -15.06 -13.76
CA PHE A 433 16.80 -15.29 -14.76
C PHE A 433 16.28 -15.20 -16.19
N TYR A 434 17.21 -15.10 -17.14
CA TYR A 434 16.96 -15.18 -18.57
C TYR A 434 17.84 -16.24 -19.22
N LEU A 435 17.32 -16.86 -20.28
CA LEU A 435 18.07 -17.70 -21.19
C LEU A 435 17.73 -17.28 -22.63
N THR A 436 18.75 -17.19 -23.48
CA THR A 436 18.58 -16.80 -24.89
C THR A 436 17.65 -17.76 -25.62
N GLY A 437 16.64 -17.22 -26.31
CA GLY A 437 15.63 -18.00 -27.05
C GLY A 437 14.32 -18.24 -26.29
N LEU A 438 14.20 -17.80 -25.03
CA LEU A 438 12.91 -17.79 -24.31
C LEU A 438 11.87 -16.88 -24.99
N ASP A 439 12.31 -15.79 -25.63
CA ASP A 439 11.50 -14.90 -26.46
C ASP A 439 11.09 -15.56 -27.78
N GLU A 440 12.02 -16.24 -28.43
CA GLU A 440 11.75 -17.06 -29.63
C GLU A 440 10.84 -18.26 -29.33
N GLY A 441 10.66 -18.64 -28.05
CA GLY A 441 9.60 -19.52 -27.53
C GLY A 441 8.17 -18.97 -27.69
N GLY A 442 8.02 -17.67 -27.95
CA GLY A 442 6.74 -16.98 -28.18
C GLY A 442 5.79 -17.01 -27.00
N GLY A 443 6.27 -17.31 -25.78
CA GLY A 443 5.46 -17.62 -24.60
C GLY A 443 4.69 -18.94 -24.72
N LYS A 444 4.16 -19.30 -25.89
CA LYS A 444 3.32 -20.50 -26.07
C LYS A 444 4.08 -21.82 -25.84
N GLY A 445 5.35 -21.89 -26.22
CA GLY A 445 6.22 -23.02 -25.84
C GLY A 445 6.54 -23.07 -24.34
N ALA A 446 6.17 -22.03 -23.59
CA ALA A 446 6.36 -21.88 -22.15
C ALA A 446 5.02 -21.89 -21.34
N VAL A 447 3.84 -21.81 -21.97
CA VAL A 447 2.58 -21.48 -21.26
C VAL A 447 1.44 -22.50 -21.37
N GLU A 448 1.38 -23.35 -22.40
CA GLU A 448 0.43 -24.48 -22.44
C GLU A 448 1.12 -25.72 -23.05
N GLY A 449 1.21 -26.81 -22.29
CA GLY A 449 1.95 -28.02 -22.70
C GLY A 449 3.48 -27.89 -22.66
N SER A 450 3.98 -26.81 -22.03
CA SER A 450 5.39 -26.42 -21.92
C SER A 450 6.19 -27.09 -20.82
N GLY A 451 5.49 -27.61 -19.81
CA GLY A 451 6.08 -28.03 -18.54
C GLY A 451 6.43 -26.90 -17.57
N LEU A 452 6.15 -25.62 -17.85
CA LEU A 452 6.26 -24.62 -16.76
C LEU A 452 5.11 -24.83 -15.76
N PRO A 453 5.39 -24.99 -14.45
CA PRO A 453 4.36 -25.08 -13.44
C PRO A 453 3.74 -23.70 -13.23
N THR A 454 2.42 -23.58 -13.36
CA THR A 454 1.70 -22.32 -13.08
C THR A 454 1.23 -22.28 -11.63
N ALA A 455 0.64 -21.16 -11.20
CA ALA A 455 0.07 -21.05 -9.85
C ALA A 455 -1.08 -22.06 -9.60
N ASP A 456 -1.76 -22.50 -10.65
CA ASP A 456 -2.84 -23.49 -10.59
C ASP A 456 -2.35 -24.94 -10.76
N THR A 457 -1.05 -25.16 -11.01
CA THR A 457 -0.45 -26.50 -11.22
C THR A 457 0.86 -26.69 -10.45
N ILE A 458 0.93 -26.20 -9.21
CA ILE A 458 2.18 -26.23 -8.39
C ILE A 458 2.71 -27.66 -8.20
N GLU A 459 1.84 -28.67 -8.09
CA GLU A 459 2.25 -30.08 -7.99
C GLU A 459 3.05 -30.57 -9.21
N MET A 460 2.88 -29.96 -10.38
CA MET A 460 3.69 -30.26 -11.57
C MET A 460 5.18 -30.03 -11.29
N SER A 461 5.52 -29.03 -10.47
CA SER A 461 6.88 -28.61 -10.14
C SER A 461 7.72 -29.69 -9.43
N LEU A 462 7.06 -30.75 -8.95
CA LEU A 462 7.66 -31.89 -8.26
C LEU A 462 7.82 -33.13 -9.16
N THR A 463 7.62 -32.99 -10.48
CA THR A 463 7.52 -34.12 -11.42
C THR A 463 8.42 -33.96 -12.64
N SER A 464 8.60 -35.05 -13.39
CA SER A 464 9.30 -35.05 -14.67
C SER A 464 8.60 -34.28 -15.80
N MET A 465 7.42 -33.72 -15.55
CA MET A 465 6.76 -32.79 -16.47
C MET A 465 7.26 -31.35 -16.29
N SER A 466 7.97 -31.03 -15.20
CA SER A 466 8.42 -29.67 -14.94
C SER A 466 9.66 -29.28 -15.74
N THR A 467 9.60 -28.09 -16.32
CA THR A 467 10.68 -27.41 -17.05
C THR A 467 11.51 -26.51 -16.11
N THR A 468 10.97 -26.14 -14.94
CA THR A 468 11.71 -25.50 -13.84
C THR A 468 11.77 -26.43 -12.63
N LEU A 469 12.93 -26.52 -11.98
CA LEU A 469 13.11 -27.26 -10.73
C LEU A 469 13.74 -26.33 -9.70
N LEU A 470 13.18 -26.28 -8.50
CA LEU A 470 13.77 -25.67 -7.31
C LEU A 470 13.99 -26.80 -6.31
N PHE A 471 15.16 -26.88 -5.70
CA PHE A 471 15.49 -27.93 -4.72
C PHE A 471 16.41 -27.42 -3.62
N GLU A 472 16.27 -28.02 -2.44
CA GLU A 472 17.20 -27.86 -1.33
C GLU A 472 18.40 -28.79 -1.56
N VAL A 473 19.63 -28.28 -1.38
CA VAL A 473 20.85 -28.95 -1.80
C VAL A 473 21.26 -30.06 -0.82
N GLU A 474 21.16 -29.82 0.49
CA GLU A 474 21.52 -30.79 1.52
C GLU A 474 20.47 -31.90 1.69
N SER A 475 19.18 -31.55 1.76
CA SER A 475 18.10 -32.54 1.89
C SER A 475 17.81 -33.28 0.58
N MET A 476 18.25 -32.71 -0.55
CA MET A 476 18.01 -33.21 -1.90
C MET A 476 16.51 -33.36 -2.23
N ALA A 477 15.68 -32.51 -1.65
CA ALA A 477 14.23 -32.48 -1.87
C ALA A 477 13.83 -31.38 -2.88
N LEU A 478 12.90 -31.71 -3.79
CA LEU A 478 12.24 -30.72 -4.63
C LEU A 478 11.33 -29.82 -3.79
N VAL A 479 11.39 -28.52 -4.06
CA VAL A 479 10.57 -27.49 -3.41
C VAL A 479 9.41 -27.12 -4.34
N PRO A 480 8.15 -27.11 -3.83
CA PRO A 480 7.00 -26.69 -4.61
C PRO A 480 7.11 -25.21 -5.02
N HIS A 481 6.91 -24.92 -6.30
CA HIS A 481 7.00 -23.58 -6.86
C HIS A 481 6.08 -23.40 -8.06
N PHE A 482 5.85 -22.15 -8.45
CA PHE A 482 5.24 -21.80 -9.73
C PHE A 482 6.12 -20.80 -10.49
N SER A 483 5.92 -20.71 -11.79
CA SER A 483 6.73 -19.94 -12.72
C SER A 483 5.88 -18.94 -13.49
N SER A 484 6.47 -17.82 -13.87
CA SER A 484 5.86 -16.79 -14.71
C SER A 484 6.92 -16.15 -15.60
N LEU A 485 6.62 -15.90 -16.87
CA LEU A 485 7.58 -15.35 -17.85
C LEU A 485 7.18 -13.92 -18.23
N LEU A 486 7.98 -12.91 -17.90
CA LEU A 486 7.70 -11.48 -18.12
C LEU A 486 7.75 -11.10 -19.62
N LEU A 487 6.63 -11.31 -20.32
CA LEU A 487 6.45 -11.10 -21.77
C LEU A 487 6.08 -9.65 -22.15
N SER A 488 6.68 -8.64 -21.53
CA SER A 488 6.54 -7.25 -22.01
C SER A 488 7.16 -7.09 -23.42
N ASN A 489 7.03 -5.91 -24.06
CA ASN A 489 7.62 -5.60 -25.38
C ASN A 489 9.18 -5.57 -25.40
N GLU A 490 9.82 -6.27 -24.46
CA GLU A 490 11.25 -6.34 -24.23
C GLU A 490 11.84 -7.55 -24.97
N LYS A 491 13.04 -7.39 -25.55
CA LYS A 491 13.73 -8.43 -26.34
C LYS A 491 14.38 -9.55 -25.50
N LYS A 492 14.06 -9.60 -24.20
CA LYS A 492 14.68 -10.47 -23.19
C LYS A 492 13.70 -10.67 -22.01
N PRO A 493 12.63 -11.46 -22.18
CA PRO A 493 11.63 -11.68 -21.14
C PRO A 493 12.25 -12.38 -19.92
N LEU A 494 11.89 -11.95 -18.72
CA LEU A 494 12.46 -12.48 -17.48
C LEU A 494 11.65 -13.69 -17.00
N LEU A 495 12.26 -14.86 -16.86
CA LEU A 495 11.62 -16.00 -16.20
C LEU A 495 11.74 -15.79 -14.68
N SER A 496 10.62 -15.98 -13.98
CA SER A 496 10.47 -15.75 -12.56
C SER A 496 9.87 -16.99 -11.90
N VAL A 497 10.64 -17.64 -11.04
CA VAL A 497 10.25 -18.79 -10.21
C VAL A 497 9.89 -18.30 -8.81
N HIS A 498 8.70 -18.64 -8.33
CA HIS A 498 8.16 -18.22 -7.04
C HIS A 498 8.01 -19.44 -6.12
N PRO A 499 8.67 -19.47 -4.95
CA PRO A 499 8.39 -20.49 -3.93
C PRO A 499 6.90 -20.50 -3.57
N ALA A 500 6.30 -21.69 -3.44
CA ALA A 500 4.88 -21.80 -3.07
C ALA A 500 4.60 -21.36 -1.62
N SER A 501 5.63 -21.36 -0.77
CA SER A 501 5.65 -20.88 0.62
C SER A 501 7.05 -20.35 0.93
N ALA A 502 7.23 -19.66 2.06
CA ALA A 502 8.56 -19.25 2.52
C ALA A 502 9.53 -20.45 2.61
N LEU A 503 10.72 -20.25 2.05
CA LEU A 503 11.87 -21.15 2.16
C LEU A 503 12.45 -21.08 3.57
N SER A 504 13.11 -22.15 4.00
CA SER A 504 13.88 -22.15 5.26
C SER A 504 15.02 -21.13 5.21
N HIS A 505 15.21 -20.37 6.30
CA HIS A 505 16.39 -19.59 6.62
C HIS A 505 17.67 -20.45 6.66
N ASN A 506 18.81 -19.83 6.39
CA ASN A 506 20.14 -20.45 6.45
C ASN A 506 20.22 -21.82 5.75
N THR A 507 19.71 -21.90 4.52
CA THR A 507 19.57 -23.16 3.76
C THR A 507 20.05 -22.94 2.33
N HIS A 508 20.74 -23.93 1.75
CA HIS A 508 21.26 -23.86 0.39
C HIS A 508 20.22 -24.40 -0.61
N TYR A 509 19.82 -23.57 -1.57
CA TYR A 509 18.89 -23.95 -2.63
C TYR A 509 19.54 -23.81 -4.00
N ALA A 510 19.02 -24.55 -4.97
CA ALA A 510 19.40 -24.42 -6.35
C ALA A 510 18.19 -24.51 -7.30
N VAL A 511 18.32 -23.83 -8.43
CA VAL A 511 17.31 -23.78 -9.50
C VAL A 511 17.90 -24.32 -10.79
N ALA A 512 17.17 -25.22 -11.45
CA ALA A 512 17.49 -25.72 -12.78
C ALA A 512 16.38 -25.40 -13.79
N LEU A 513 16.78 -25.03 -15.00
CA LEU A 513 15.92 -25.04 -16.19
C LEU A 513 16.25 -26.29 -17.01
N VAL A 514 15.24 -27.12 -17.25
CA VAL A 514 15.38 -28.42 -17.91
C VAL A 514 14.37 -28.60 -19.04
N ASN A 515 14.77 -29.24 -20.14
CA ASN A 515 13.92 -29.54 -21.31
C ASN A 515 13.24 -28.31 -21.98
N ALA A 516 13.69 -27.08 -21.71
CA ALA A 516 13.09 -25.87 -22.28
C ALA A 516 13.30 -25.79 -23.80
N VAL A 517 12.28 -25.36 -24.55
CA VAL A 517 12.30 -25.31 -26.03
C VAL A 517 11.91 -23.95 -26.60
N SER A 518 12.42 -23.66 -27.81
CA SER A 518 11.98 -22.54 -28.66
C SER A 518 10.60 -22.83 -29.30
N SER A 519 10.00 -21.86 -30.00
CA SER A 519 8.64 -22.02 -30.58
C SER A 519 8.59 -23.04 -31.73
N ASP A 520 9.73 -23.32 -32.36
CA ASP A 520 9.92 -24.39 -33.34
C ASP A 520 10.30 -25.74 -32.70
N GLY A 521 10.27 -25.84 -31.37
CA GLY A 521 10.43 -27.09 -30.62
C GLY A 521 11.86 -27.57 -30.47
N GLN A 522 12.86 -26.72 -30.75
CA GLN A 522 14.26 -27.05 -30.53
C GLN A 522 14.65 -26.80 -29.07
N LEU A 523 15.46 -27.70 -28.49
CA LEU A 523 16.01 -27.53 -27.15
C LEU A 523 16.85 -26.24 -27.09
N LEU A 524 16.55 -25.35 -26.15
CA LEU A 524 17.34 -24.12 -25.96
C LEU A 524 18.78 -24.47 -25.59
N ALA A 525 19.74 -23.70 -26.10
CA ALA A 525 21.14 -23.86 -25.74
C ALA A 525 21.39 -23.47 -24.27
N ARG A 526 22.40 -24.06 -23.65
CA ARG A 526 22.89 -23.64 -22.32
C ARG A 526 23.33 -22.19 -22.31
N SER A 527 23.27 -21.55 -21.14
CA SER A 527 23.93 -20.26 -20.97
C SER A 527 25.46 -20.41 -21.16
N PRO A 528 26.15 -19.40 -21.73
CA PRO A 528 27.59 -19.47 -21.96
C PRO A 528 28.40 -19.76 -20.69
N GLY A 529 28.03 -19.16 -19.55
CA GLY A 529 28.68 -19.43 -18.26
C GLY A 529 28.49 -20.86 -17.77
N LEU A 530 27.34 -21.49 -18.05
CA LEU A 530 27.12 -22.90 -17.69
C LEU A 530 28.01 -23.83 -18.53
N VAL A 531 28.22 -23.51 -19.81
CA VAL A 531 29.17 -24.24 -20.67
C VAL A 531 30.60 -24.08 -20.15
N GLU A 532 30.99 -22.88 -19.68
CA GLU A 532 32.31 -22.63 -19.11
C GLU A 532 32.52 -23.36 -17.76
N LEU A 533 31.55 -23.28 -16.84
CA LEU A 533 31.59 -23.92 -15.52
C LEU A 533 31.70 -25.45 -15.61
N VAL A 534 31.02 -26.07 -16.58
CA VAL A 534 31.05 -27.52 -16.84
C VAL A 534 32.21 -27.92 -17.76
N GLY A 535 32.72 -27.01 -18.59
CA GLY A 535 33.74 -27.28 -19.62
C GLY A 535 35.19 -27.06 -19.19
N SER A 536 35.45 -26.28 -18.13
CA SER A 536 36.83 -25.99 -17.72
C SER A 536 37.51 -27.17 -16.99
N GLU A 537 38.70 -27.55 -17.46
CA GLU A 537 39.63 -28.44 -16.71
C GLU A 537 40.41 -27.68 -15.63
N GLN A 538 40.55 -26.35 -15.79
CA GLN A 538 41.06 -25.44 -14.75
C GLN A 538 39.90 -25.09 -13.80
N ALA A 539 39.45 -26.07 -13.04
CA ALA A 539 38.30 -25.93 -12.15
C ALA A 539 38.59 -24.91 -11.03
N GLY A 540 38.08 -23.70 -11.18
CA GLY A 540 37.90 -22.77 -10.06
C GLY A 540 36.89 -23.36 -9.05
N GLU A 541 36.87 -22.82 -7.83
CA GLU A 541 36.10 -23.38 -6.70
C GLU A 541 34.62 -23.55 -7.04
N ARG A 542 34.00 -22.60 -7.77
CA ARG A 542 32.61 -22.71 -8.25
C ARG A 542 32.40 -23.91 -9.18
N SER A 543 33.32 -24.23 -10.10
CA SER A 543 33.24 -25.43 -10.95
C SER A 543 33.38 -26.73 -10.14
N VAL A 544 34.16 -26.71 -9.05
CA VAL A 544 34.31 -27.87 -8.15
C VAL A 544 33.02 -28.08 -7.34
N LEU A 545 32.49 -27.02 -6.72
CA LEU A 545 31.20 -27.01 -6.01
C LEU A 545 30.07 -27.53 -6.89
N PHE A 546 30.00 -27.02 -8.13
CA PHE A 546 28.98 -27.40 -9.10
C PHE A 546 28.99 -28.91 -9.38
N ARG A 547 30.16 -29.49 -9.69
CA ARG A 547 30.28 -30.92 -10.01
C ARG A 547 30.09 -31.83 -8.79
N ASN A 548 30.57 -31.42 -7.62
CA ASN A 548 30.60 -32.28 -6.42
C ASN A 548 29.36 -32.15 -5.53
N THR A 549 28.63 -31.03 -5.60
CA THR A 549 27.50 -30.73 -4.72
C THR A 549 26.20 -30.58 -5.51
N LEU A 550 26.15 -29.66 -6.48
CA LEU A 550 24.91 -29.33 -7.18
C LEU A 550 24.44 -30.43 -8.14
N LEU A 551 25.33 -31.07 -8.91
CA LEU A 551 24.95 -32.17 -9.80
C LEU A 551 24.40 -33.39 -9.04
N PRO A 552 25.06 -33.90 -7.97
CA PRO A 552 24.49 -34.98 -7.17
C PRO A 552 23.15 -34.63 -6.52
N ALA A 553 23.00 -33.41 -5.99
CA ALA A 553 21.75 -32.94 -5.41
C ALA A 553 20.62 -32.91 -6.45
N LEU A 554 20.87 -32.36 -7.66
CA LEU A 554 19.91 -32.36 -8.77
C LEU A 554 19.48 -33.77 -9.18
N TYR A 555 20.41 -34.72 -9.33
CA TYR A 555 20.07 -36.10 -9.72
C TYR A 555 19.38 -36.88 -8.59
N SER A 556 19.61 -36.53 -7.33
CA SER A 556 18.90 -37.12 -6.20
C SER A 556 17.47 -36.56 -6.08
N ALA A 557 17.31 -35.24 -6.20
CA ALA A 557 16.02 -34.55 -6.16
C ALA A 557 15.13 -34.88 -7.38
N ALA A 558 15.74 -34.99 -8.56
CA ALA A 558 15.06 -35.25 -9.83
C ALA A 558 15.77 -36.36 -10.64
N PRO A 559 15.64 -37.65 -10.25
CA PRO A 559 16.34 -38.76 -10.91
C PRO A 559 16.06 -38.94 -12.40
N TRP A 560 14.94 -38.41 -12.89
CA TRP A 560 14.57 -38.39 -14.31
C TRP A 560 15.42 -37.44 -15.16
N VAL A 561 16.15 -36.49 -14.56
CA VAL A 561 17.08 -35.60 -15.27
C VAL A 561 18.36 -36.35 -15.68
N GLN A 562 18.73 -37.40 -14.95
CA GLN A 562 19.93 -38.20 -15.25
C GLN A 562 19.66 -39.18 -16.42
N PRO A 563 20.48 -39.19 -17.48
CA PRO A 563 20.37 -40.17 -18.55
C PRO A 563 20.62 -41.59 -18.06
N ALA A 564 19.75 -42.53 -18.40
CA ALA A 564 19.77 -43.93 -17.92
C ALA A 564 21.07 -44.72 -18.23
N ASN A 565 21.93 -44.20 -19.11
CA ASN A 565 23.21 -44.82 -19.49
C ASN A 565 24.44 -44.18 -18.84
N MET A 566 24.29 -43.16 -17.99
CA MET A 566 25.40 -42.48 -17.33
C MET A 566 25.49 -42.84 -15.85
N THR A 567 26.61 -43.43 -15.43
CA THR A 567 26.98 -43.48 -14.01
C THR A 567 27.38 -42.08 -13.54
N ALA A 568 26.96 -41.66 -12.34
CA ALA A 568 27.24 -40.34 -11.75
C ALA A 568 28.74 -39.99 -11.55
N VAL A 569 29.64 -40.89 -11.97
CA VAL A 569 31.10 -40.77 -11.90
C VAL A 569 31.68 -39.99 -13.09
N GLU A 570 30.97 -39.92 -14.22
CA GLU A 570 31.33 -39.04 -15.33
C GLU A 570 30.59 -37.70 -15.19
N GLY A 571 31.26 -36.71 -14.60
CA GLY A 571 30.71 -35.40 -14.22
C GLY A 571 30.38 -34.45 -15.39
N ASN A 572 29.68 -34.97 -16.40
CA ASN A 572 29.13 -34.25 -17.54
C ASN A 572 27.67 -33.91 -17.26
N LEU A 573 27.31 -32.64 -17.44
CA LEU A 573 25.92 -32.20 -17.37
C LEU A 573 25.13 -32.73 -18.59
N PRO A 574 23.90 -33.25 -18.43
CA PRO A 574 23.01 -33.64 -19.53
C PRO A 574 22.59 -32.45 -20.40
N GLU A 575 22.51 -32.61 -21.73
CA GLU A 575 22.23 -31.51 -22.67
C GLU A 575 20.90 -30.81 -22.39
N ASN A 576 19.93 -31.53 -21.85
CA ASN A 576 18.62 -31.02 -21.45
C ASN A 576 18.63 -30.22 -20.14
N VAL A 577 19.78 -30.00 -19.47
CA VAL A 577 19.92 -28.99 -18.41
C VAL A 577 20.62 -27.77 -18.98
N GLN A 578 19.92 -26.64 -18.92
CA GLN A 578 20.19 -25.46 -19.75
C GLN A 578 20.54 -24.22 -18.93
N MET A 579 20.02 -24.18 -17.71
CA MET A 579 20.41 -23.26 -16.64
C MET A 579 20.49 -24.09 -15.35
N LEU A 580 21.50 -23.85 -14.52
CA LEU A 580 21.58 -24.35 -13.15
C LEU A 580 22.43 -23.37 -12.34
N PHE A 581 21.88 -22.86 -11.24
CA PHE A 581 22.53 -21.93 -10.30
C PHE A 581 22.00 -22.14 -8.88
N ASP A 582 22.70 -21.59 -7.91
CA ASP A 582 22.46 -21.82 -6.48
C ASP A 582 22.51 -20.53 -5.66
N PHE A 583 21.84 -20.53 -4.50
CA PHE A 583 21.78 -19.43 -3.56
C PHE A 583 21.55 -19.93 -2.12
N ASN A 584 22.15 -19.27 -1.12
CA ASN A 584 21.86 -19.51 0.29
C ASN A 584 20.87 -18.46 0.82
N THR A 585 19.85 -18.90 1.55
CA THR A 585 18.94 -17.99 2.26
C THR A 585 19.62 -17.38 3.48
N VAL A 586 19.22 -16.14 3.79
CA VAL A 586 19.57 -15.36 4.97
C VAL A 586 19.30 -16.12 6.26
N SER A 587 20.12 -15.92 7.29
CA SER A 587 19.86 -16.47 8.62
C SER A 587 18.73 -15.74 9.33
N GLU A 588 18.02 -16.48 10.19
CA GLU A 588 16.94 -15.94 11.03
C GLU A 588 17.42 -14.75 11.87
N LYS A 589 18.65 -14.82 12.39
CA LYS A 589 19.26 -13.76 13.19
C LYS A 589 19.57 -12.52 12.37
N SER A 590 20.13 -12.68 11.16
CA SER A 590 20.44 -11.55 10.29
C SER A 590 19.17 -10.82 9.84
N GLN A 591 18.14 -11.56 9.45
CA GLN A 591 16.86 -11.00 9.03
C GLN A 591 16.08 -10.35 10.19
N LEU A 592 15.95 -11.04 11.33
CA LEU A 592 14.96 -10.69 12.36
C LEU A 592 15.53 -10.01 13.62
N SER A 593 16.85 -10.00 13.84
CA SER A 593 17.43 -9.42 15.07
C SER A 593 17.08 -7.95 15.29
N LYS A 594 17.10 -7.13 14.24
CA LYS A 594 16.79 -5.70 14.30
C LYS A 594 15.37 -5.46 14.83
N ILE A 595 14.37 -6.15 14.28
CA ILE A 595 12.97 -5.97 14.65
C ILE A 595 12.62 -6.61 15.99
N ARG A 596 13.18 -7.79 16.30
CA ARG A 596 13.04 -8.44 17.62
C ARG A 596 13.66 -7.60 18.73
N THR A 597 14.85 -7.04 18.51
CA THR A 597 15.50 -6.15 19.50
C THR A 597 14.66 -4.89 19.74
N ALA A 598 14.04 -4.32 18.70
CA ALA A 598 13.12 -3.19 18.85
C ALA A 598 11.86 -3.57 19.65
N ARG A 599 11.25 -4.74 19.39
CA ARG A 599 10.14 -5.31 20.19
C ARG A 599 10.55 -5.49 21.65
N ASP A 600 11.60 -6.27 21.88
CA ASP A 600 12.00 -6.72 23.21
C ASP A 600 12.45 -5.52 24.08
N ALA A 601 13.18 -4.56 23.51
CA ALA A 601 13.51 -3.31 24.20
C ALA A 601 12.28 -2.44 24.48
N THR A 602 11.28 -2.39 23.57
CA THR A 602 10.02 -1.68 23.80
C THR A 602 9.26 -2.28 24.98
N LEU A 603 9.08 -3.59 25.00
CA LEU A 603 8.39 -4.29 26.09
C LEU A 603 9.14 -4.14 27.42
N ASN A 604 10.46 -4.31 27.44
CA ASN A 604 11.28 -4.12 28.65
C ASN A 604 11.16 -2.70 29.24
N ILE A 605 11.00 -1.66 28.42
CA ILE A 605 10.78 -0.29 28.89
C ILE A 605 9.37 -0.14 29.48
N LEU A 606 8.36 -0.56 28.72
CA LEU A 606 6.95 -0.34 29.06
C LEU A 606 6.47 -1.22 30.23
N GLN A 607 6.99 -2.45 30.36
CA GLN A 607 6.69 -3.38 31.45
C GLN A 607 7.57 -3.18 32.69
N SER A 608 8.42 -2.13 32.73
CA SER A 608 9.26 -1.86 33.90
C SER A 608 8.44 -1.27 35.07
N ASP A 609 8.77 -1.67 36.30
CA ASP A 609 8.17 -1.11 37.53
C ASP A 609 8.29 0.43 37.67
N THR A 610 9.13 1.05 36.83
CA THR A 610 9.38 2.50 36.78
C THR A 610 8.54 3.23 35.73
N PHE A 611 7.82 2.52 34.87
CA PHE A 611 6.99 3.09 33.83
C PHE A 611 5.52 3.09 34.25
N GLU A 612 4.84 4.21 34.00
CA GLU A 612 3.39 4.33 34.17
C GLU A 612 2.81 5.15 33.01
N TRP A 613 1.65 4.75 32.51
CA TRP A 613 0.84 5.57 31.61
C TRP A 613 0.15 6.70 32.40
N ALA A 614 0.78 7.88 32.44
CA ALA A 614 0.28 9.09 33.08
C ALA A 614 -0.41 9.99 32.05
N GLU A 615 -1.65 10.38 32.33
CA GLU A 615 -2.44 11.25 31.44
C GLU A 615 -2.18 12.76 31.67
N GLY A 616 -2.43 13.56 30.63
CA GLY A 616 -2.44 15.02 30.69
C GLY A 616 -1.23 15.68 30.01
N SER A 617 -1.19 17.02 30.02
CA SER A 617 -0.22 17.80 29.23
C SER A 617 1.25 17.62 29.64
N ALA A 618 1.52 17.07 30.82
CA ALA A 618 2.86 16.71 31.30
C ALA A 618 3.08 15.19 31.37
N GLY A 619 2.06 14.39 31.03
CA GLY A 619 2.10 12.94 30.99
C GLY A 619 2.55 12.39 29.64
N ASN A 620 2.65 11.06 29.55
CA ASN A 620 2.95 10.32 28.33
C ASN A 620 1.68 9.93 27.54
N VAL A 621 0.48 10.29 28.00
CA VAL A 621 -0.80 10.11 27.31
C VAL A 621 -1.55 11.45 27.23
N GLN A 622 -2.04 11.82 26.05
CA GLN A 622 -2.71 13.09 25.78
C GLN A 622 -3.96 12.87 24.94
N THR A 623 -5.09 13.45 25.36
CA THR A 623 -6.30 13.53 24.52
C THR A 623 -6.22 14.79 23.67
N ASN A 624 -5.98 14.64 22.37
CA ASN A 624 -5.87 15.75 21.43
C ASN A 624 -7.24 16.36 21.11
N ARG A 625 -8.27 15.50 20.94
CA ARG A 625 -9.61 15.92 20.56
C ARG A 625 -10.65 14.85 20.86
N ILE A 626 -11.83 15.26 21.34
CA ILE A 626 -13.03 14.43 21.43
C ILE A 626 -14.05 14.98 20.43
N ILE A 627 -14.76 14.07 19.75
CA ILE A 627 -15.88 14.38 18.85
C ILE A 627 -17.03 13.47 19.24
N ASP A 628 -18.06 14.03 19.87
CA ASP A 628 -19.34 13.35 20.07
C ASP A 628 -20.19 13.42 18.79
N HIS A 629 -20.94 12.35 18.53
CA HIS A 629 -21.80 12.18 17.36
C HIS A 629 -23.22 11.81 17.81
N ASP A 630 -24.21 12.12 16.97
CA ASP A 630 -25.61 11.87 17.29
C ASP A 630 -26.03 10.44 16.92
N CYS A 631 -26.16 9.57 17.92
CA CYS A 631 -26.61 8.19 17.78
C CYS A 631 -28.10 8.01 17.43
N SER A 632 -28.87 9.10 17.29
CA SER A 632 -30.22 9.06 16.72
C SER A 632 -30.24 9.16 15.19
N LEU A 633 -29.12 9.56 14.55
CA LEU A 633 -29.01 9.68 13.11
C LEU A 633 -28.90 8.31 12.43
N HIS A 634 -29.80 8.03 11.49
CA HIS A 634 -29.81 6.77 10.75
C HIS A 634 -28.51 6.55 9.97
N GLY A 635 -27.82 5.44 10.25
CA GLY A 635 -26.56 5.07 9.63
C GLY A 635 -25.32 5.71 10.26
N ASN A 636 -25.48 6.38 11.40
CA ASN A 636 -24.39 6.58 12.36
C ASN A 636 -24.34 5.38 13.33
N TYR A 637 -23.13 4.88 13.59
CA TYR A 637 -22.88 3.74 14.48
C TYR A 637 -21.94 4.09 15.65
N ILE A 638 -21.33 5.28 15.61
CA ILE A 638 -20.33 5.74 16.58
C ILE A 638 -20.95 6.84 17.44
N ALA A 639 -20.81 6.74 18.76
CA ALA A 639 -21.20 7.77 19.72
C ALA A 639 -20.11 8.82 19.89
N ARG A 640 -18.85 8.39 19.90
CA ARG A 640 -17.70 9.26 20.15
C ARG A 640 -16.45 8.79 19.40
N THR A 641 -15.73 9.73 18.80
CA THR A 641 -14.36 9.54 18.33
C THR A 641 -13.41 10.31 19.24
N VAL A 642 -12.43 9.62 19.82
CA VAL A 642 -11.36 10.21 20.63
C VAL A 642 -10.06 10.13 19.84
N HIS A 643 -9.39 11.25 19.67
CA HIS A 643 -8.04 11.33 19.10
C HIS A 643 -7.04 11.39 20.26
N LEU A 644 -6.24 10.33 20.40
CA LEU A 644 -5.24 10.17 21.44
C LEU A 644 -3.83 10.31 20.88
N GLN A 645 -2.91 10.71 21.75
CA GLN A 645 -1.49 10.75 21.49
C GLN A 645 -0.73 10.16 22.66
N ILE A 646 0.21 9.24 22.41
CA ILE A 646 1.11 8.68 23.43
C ILE A 646 2.58 8.91 23.11
N LEU A 647 3.40 8.98 24.16
CA LEU A 647 4.86 8.90 24.05
C LEU A 647 5.30 7.44 24.05
N MET A 648 6.21 7.11 23.13
CA MET A 648 6.72 5.75 22.91
C MET A 648 8.25 5.71 22.78
N PRO A 649 8.89 4.53 23.00
CA PRO A 649 10.28 4.28 22.65
C PRO A 649 10.62 4.65 21.21
N TRP A 650 11.79 5.26 20.98
CA TRP A 650 12.15 5.81 19.68
C TRP A 650 13.56 5.43 19.22
N PHE A 651 13.64 4.53 18.25
CA PHE A 651 14.88 3.90 17.82
C PHE A 651 15.50 4.53 16.56
N LEU A 652 14.88 5.55 15.95
CA LEU A 652 15.46 6.28 14.81
C LEU A 652 16.47 7.35 15.26
N GLU A 653 17.47 7.63 14.44
CA GLU A 653 18.55 8.62 14.71
C GLU A 653 18.01 9.98 15.15
N LYS A 654 17.02 10.48 14.40
CA LYS A 654 16.45 11.82 14.56
C LYS A 654 15.07 11.70 15.22
N TYR A 655 14.84 12.54 16.22
CA TYR A 655 13.56 12.60 16.92
C TYR A 655 12.56 13.51 16.22
N GLY A 656 11.30 13.23 16.46
CA GLY A 656 10.20 14.08 16.04
C GLY A 656 9.84 13.93 14.58
N SER A 657 8.90 14.78 14.20
CA SER A 657 8.26 14.79 12.90
C SER A 657 9.17 15.27 11.77
N GLY A 658 8.86 14.85 10.56
CA GLY A 658 9.46 15.28 9.29
C GLY A 658 10.68 14.46 8.92
N GLN A 659 11.14 13.63 9.84
CA GLN A 659 12.29 12.76 9.70
C GLN A 659 11.88 11.39 9.12
N ARG A 660 11.00 11.37 8.11
CA ARG A 660 10.60 10.14 7.41
C ARG A 660 11.73 9.51 6.58
N GLY A 661 12.80 10.28 6.32
CA GLY A 661 14.08 9.80 5.82
C GLY A 661 15.12 9.48 6.90
N ALA A 662 14.72 9.27 8.16
CA ALA A 662 15.64 8.83 9.22
C ALA A 662 15.78 7.31 9.26
N THR A 663 16.98 6.86 9.59
CA THR A 663 17.40 5.47 9.74
C THR A 663 17.43 5.05 11.21
N MET A 664 17.52 3.74 11.46
CA MET A 664 17.67 3.15 12.79
C MET A 664 19.00 3.56 13.41
N ASP A 665 18.94 3.92 14.69
CA ASP A 665 20.07 4.27 15.53
C ASP A 665 20.55 3.00 16.27
N ALA A 666 21.68 2.46 15.83
CA ALA A 666 22.24 1.24 16.40
C ALA A 666 22.59 1.37 17.88
N GLU A 667 22.96 2.56 18.38
CA GLU A 667 23.25 2.78 19.80
C GLU A 667 21.96 2.67 20.62
N LYS A 668 20.87 3.32 20.19
CA LYS A 668 19.56 3.23 20.85
C LYS A 668 18.98 1.81 20.80
N LEU A 669 19.16 1.12 19.68
CA LEU A 669 18.64 -0.24 19.47
C LEU A 669 19.35 -1.24 20.40
N TYR A 670 20.68 -1.31 20.34
CA TYR A 670 21.44 -2.35 21.05
C TYR A 670 21.81 -2.02 22.50
N SER A 671 21.66 -0.77 22.94
CA SER A 671 21.74 -0.43 24.39
C SER A 671 20.47 -0.80 25.17
N GLY A 672 19.37 -1.12 24.47
CA GLY A 672 18.03 -1.27 25.08
C GLY A 672 17.49 -0.01 25.76
N SER A 673 18.18 1.13 25.62
CA SER A 673 17.95 2.36 26.37
C SER A 673 17.63 3.52 25.45
N THR A 674 16.37 3.67 25.08
CA THR A 674 15.88 4.78 24.25
C THR A 674 14.89 5.67 25.02
N PRO A 675 14.92 7.00 24.85
CA PRO A 675 13.96 7.88 25.52
C PRO A 675 12.57 7.82 24.88
N LEU A 676 11.55 7.96 25.74
CA LEU A 676 10.14 8.13 25.38
C LEU A 676 9.90 9.49 24.71
N LYS A 677 10.21 9.56 23.41
CA LYS A 677 10.15 10.79 22.58
C LYS A 677 9.47 10.59 21.23
N GLY A 678 9.11 9.36 20.88
CA GLY A 678 8.23 9.12 19.73
C GLY A 678 6.83 9.59 20.09
N HIS A 679 6.15 10.29 19.20
CA HIS A 679 4.73 10.59 19.34
C HIS A 679 3.95 9.65 18.41
N LEU A 680 3.10 8.81 18.98
CA LEU A 680 2.09 8.08 18.22
C LEU A 680 0.75 8.76 18.41
N LYS A 681 0.07 9.10 17.31
CA LYS A 681 -1.33 9.52 17.32
C LYS A 681 -2.20 8.37 16.82
N PHE A 682 -3.28 8.10 17.53
CA PHE A 682 -4.26 7.07 17.18
C PHE A 682 -5.67 7.54 17.50
N VAL A 683 -6.66 6.82 16.99
CA VAL A 683 -8.08 7.10 17.25
C VAL A 683 -8.73 5.94 17.96
N VAL A 684 -9.68 6.26 18.83
CA VAL A 684 -10.59 5.32 19.47
C VAL A 684 -12.01 5.70 19.04
N GLN A 685 -12.77 4.78 18.46
CA GLN A 685 -14.20 4.98 18.20
C GLN A 685 -15.03 4.11 19.14
N ILE A 686 -15.94 4.76 19.86
CA ILE A 686 -16.86 4.14 20.81
C ILE A 686 -18.22 4.01 20.13
N PRO A 687 -18.75 2.80 19.88
CA PRO A 687 -20.05 2.63 19.24
C PRO A 687 -21.24 3.14 20.05
N CYS A 688 -22.35 3.38 19.36
CA CYS A 688 -23.61 3.80 19.95
C CYS A 688 -24.20 2.77 20.93
N SER A 689 -23.88 1.48 20.77
CA SER A 689 -24.27 0.42 21.71
C SER A 689 -23.50 0.47 23.03
N LEU A 690 -22.24 0.90 23.05
CA LEU A 690 -21.48 1.11 24.27
C LEU A 690 -21.94 2.37 25.04
N GLU A 691 -22.29 3.46 24.34
CA GLU A 691 -22.97 4.60 24.95
C GLU A 691 -24.29 4.17 25.60
N LYS A 692 -25.12 3.39 24.89
CA LYS A 692 -26.37 2.84 25.43
C LYS A 692 -26.11 1.92 26.62
N GLY A 693 -25.02 1.15 26.61
CA GLY A 693 -24.58 0.31 27.73
C GLY A 693 -24.29 1.13 28.98
N SER A 694 -23.43 2.13 28.85
CA SER A 694 -23.12 3.13 29.89
C SER A 694 -24.38 3.75 30.49
N LYS A 695 -25.36 4.10 29.65
CA LYS A 695 -26.64 4.69 30.06
C LYS A 695 -27.71 3.69 30.52
N SER A 696 -27.39 2.39 30.63
CA SER A 696 -28.33 1.29 30.92
C SER A 696 -29.59 1.31 30.02
N ALA A 697 -29.43 1.74 28.77
CA ALA A 697 -30.49 1.95 27.80
C ALA A 697 -30.80 0.69 26.97
N TYR A 698 -31.96 0.67 26.31
CA TYR A 698 -32.37 -0.42 25.42
C TYR A 698 -31.37 -0.60 24.27
N LEU A 699 -30.98 -1.86 24.00
CA LEU A 699 -29.89 -2.26 23.08
C LEU A 699 -28.50 -1.73 23.49
N GLY A 700 -28.29 -1.42 24.78
CA GLY A 700 -26.96 -1.28 25.36
C GLY A 700 -26.14 -2.57 25.28
N LYS A 701 -24.83 -2.42 25.12
CA LYS A 701 -23.84 -3.50 25.09
C LYS A 701 -22.71 -3.19 26.07
N GLU A 702 -22.10 -4.26 26.57
CA GLU A 702 -20.81 -4.21 27.27
C GLU A 702 -19.69 -4.25 26.23
N MET A 703 -18.52 -3.69 26.57
CA MET A 703 -17.34 -3.82 25.73
C MET A 703 -16.87 -5.28 25.79
N SER A 704 -17.00 -5.98 24.67
CA SER A 704 -16.68 -7.41 24.51
C SER A 704 -15.30 -7.67 23.90
N SER A 705 -14.80 -6.73 23.10
CA SER A 705 -13.46 -6.80 22.51
C SER A 705 -12.96 -5.40 22.12
N VAL A 706 -11.64 -5.23 22.05
CA VAL A 706 -11.02 -4.11 21.34
C VAL A 706 -10.53 -4.60 19.98
N LEU A 707 -10.94 -3.95 18.90
CA LEU A 707 -10.60 -4.31 17.53
C LEU A 707 -9.67 -3.25 16.91
N GLN A 708 -8.40 -3.62 16.75
CA GLN A 708 -7.38 -2.81 16.08
C GLN A 708 -7.53 -2.88 14.57
N TYR A 709 -7.75 -1.73 13.92
CA TYR A 709 -7.84 -1.60 12.47
C TYR A 709 -6.48 -1.29 11.84
N GLY A 710 -6.05 -2.12 10.89
CA GLY A 710 -4.89 -1.88 10.03
C GLY A 710 -5.31 -1.27 8.68
N HIS A 711 -4.95 -0.01 8.44
CA HIS A 711 -5.34 0.74 7.23
C HIS A 711 -4.69 0.23 5.94
N GLY A 712 -5.33 0.50 4.80
CA GLY A 712 -4.91 0.12 3.45
C GLY A 712 -3.75 0.95 2.88
N LEU A 713 -3.42 0.69 1.60
CA LEU A 713 -2.26 1.24 0.90
C LEU A 713 -2.25 2.78 0.92
N PHE A 714 -1.26 3.36 1.61
CA PHE A 714 -1.10 4.81 1.79
C PHE A 714 -2.31 5.58 2.35
N TYR A 715 -3.16 4.90 3.13
CA TYR A 715 -4.16 5.54 3.97
C TYR A 715 -3.54 6.01 5.31
N SER A 716 -4.39 6.30 6.30
CA SER A 716 -4.04 6.71 7.65
C SER A 716 -5.12 6.23 8.62
N ARG A 717 -4.97 6.55 9.91
CA ARG A 717 -6.03 6.41 10.94
C ARG A 717 -7.37 7.06 10.57
N GLU A 718 -7.43 7.95 9.57
CA GLU A 718 -8.70 8.52 9.07
C GLU A 718 -9.59 7.48 8.37
N GLU A 719 -9.04 6.40 7.78
CA GLU A 719 -9.82 5.37 7.07
C GLU A 719 -10.85 4.70 8.00
N LEU A 720 -10.48 4.47 9.26
CA LEU A 720 -11.37 3.96 10.30
C LEU A 720 -12.54 4.92 10.59
N ILE A 721 -12.36 6.23 10.38
CA ILE A 721 -13.39 7.24 10.58
C ILE A 721 -14.29 7.35 9.33
N THR A 722 -13.72 7.45 8.14
CA THR A 722 -14.41 7.93 6.94
C THR A 722 -14.93 6.85 6.00
N ASP A 723 -14.25 5.70 5.88
CA ASP A 723 -14.54 4.67 4.87
C ASP A 723 -14.88 3.29 5.47
N SER A 724 -14.90 3.21 6.80
CA SER A 724 -15.00 1.96 7.56
C SER A 724 -16.39 1.65 8.13
N LYS A 725 -17.47 2.01 7.41
CA LYS A 725 -18.85 1.86 7.93
C LYS A 725 -19.27 0.42 8.21
N TYR A 726 -18.69 -0.56 7.52
CA TYR A 726 -18.98 -1.98 7.72
C TYR A 726 -18.46 -2.46 9.10
N ILE A 727 -17.21 -2.16 9.44
CA ILE A 727 -16.61 -2.47 10.74
C ILE A 727 -17.20 -1.60 11.87
N GLN A 728 -17.56 -0.34 11.61
CA GLN A 728 -18.33 0.47 12.57
C GLN A 728 -19.70 -0.14 12.91
N ARG A 729 -20.43 -0.68 11.93
CA ARG A 729 -21.69 -1.41 12.15
C ARG A 729 -21.46 -2.72 12.91
N MET A 730 -20.43 -3.48 12.55
CA MET A 730 -20.06 -4.73 13.23
C MET A 730 -19.74 -4.46 14.71
N ALA A 731 -19.00 -3.40 15.00
CA ALA A 731 -18.67 -2.95 16.35
C ALA A 731 -19.90 -2.53 17.15
N ASP A 732 -20.80 -1.72 16.58
CA ASP A 732 -22.07 -1.35 17.22
C ASP A 732 -22.96 -2.56 17.53
N SER A 733 -23.00 -3.54 16.62
CA SER A 733 -23.81 -4.75 16.79
C SER A 733 -23.32 -5.67 17.92
N ASN A 734 -22.00 -5.72 18.14
CA ASN A 734 -21.37 -6.68 19.05
C ASN A 734 -20.78 -6.09 20.34
N GLY A 735 -20.59 -4.76 20.41
CA GLY A 735 -19.94 -4.09 21.55
C GLY A 735 -18.41 -4.00 21.43
N TYR A 736 -17.87 -3.85 20.22
CA TYR A 736 -16.42 -3.72 20.04
C TYR A 736 -15.96 -2.27 20.15
N LEU A 737 -14.88 -2.01 20.89
CA LEU A 737 -14.20 -0.72 20.84
C LEU A 737 -13.23 -0.72 19.64
N LEU A 738 -13.33 0.24 18.73
CA LEU A 738 -12.45 0.29 17.55
C LEU A 738 -11.24 1.19 17.82
N VAL A 739 -10.04 0.74 17.47
CA VAL A 739 -8.81 1.54 17.55
C VAL A 739 -8.04 1.55 16.23
N GLY A 740 -7.40 2.66 15.87
CA GLY A 740 -6.66 2.77 14.61
C GLY A 740 -5.53 3.80 14.64
N ALA A 741 -4.39 3.44 14.05
CA ALA A 741 -3.19 4.27 14.00
C ALA A 741 -2.54 4.20 12.59
N ASP A 742 -1.54 5.05 12.33
CA ASP A 742 -0.84 5.05 11.04
C ASP A 742 0.27 3.99 11.00
N TRP A 743 0.34 3.23 9.91
CA TRP A 743 1.53 2.45 9.55
C TRP A 743 2.68 3.39 9.18
N ARG A 744 3.44 3.89 10.17
CA ARG A 744 4.68 4.64 9.90
C ARG A 744 5.58 3.83 8.97
N GLY A 745 6.05 4.48 7.91
CA GLY A 745 6.81 3.87 6.82
C GLY A 745 5.96 3.48 5.61
N MET A 746 4.63 3.39 5.73
CA MET A 746 3.66 3.06 4.65
C MET A 746 2.31 3.80 4.81
N SER A 747 2.30 4.99 5.43
CA SER A 747 1.11 5.84 5.57
C SER A 747 1.05 6.94 4.51
N MET A 748 -0.06 7.66 4.42
CA MET A 748 -0.18 8.86 3.57
C MET A 748 0.91 9.91 3.83
N PHE A 749 1.48 9.94 5.04
CA PHE A 749 2.53 10.87 5.44
C PHE A 749 3.93 10.42 4.98
N ASP A 750 4.08 9.14 4.63
CA ASP A 750 5.30 8.53 4.08
C ASP A 750 5.34 8.55 2.54
N LEU A 751 4.19 8.81 1.87
CA LEU A 751 4.09 8.91 0.41
C LEU A 751 5.21 9.74 -0.25
N PRO A 752 5.61 10.93 0.26
CA PRO A 752 6.61 11.73 -0.44
C PRO A 752 8.05 11.21 -0.25
N ILE A 753 8.36 10.49 0.84
CA ILE A 753 9.67 9.82 0.97
C ILE A 753 9.71 8.61 0.03
N ILE A 754 8.64 7.83 -0.06
CA ILE A 754 8.53 6.68 -0.97
C ILE A 754 8.57 7.12 -2.43
N ALA A 755 7.86 8.18 -2.79
CA ALA A 755 7.95 8.78 -4.13
C ALA A 755 9.39 9.25 -4.43
N LYS A 756 10.12 9.78 -3.43
CA LYS A 756 11.55 10.11 -3.60
C LYS A 756 12.40 8.85 -3.84
N VAL A 757 12.18 7.77 -3.07
CA VAL A 757 12.89 6.49 -3.25
C VAL A 757 12.69 5.95 -4.68
N LEU A 758 11.45 5.93 -5.16
CA LEU A 758 11.10 5.34 -6.47
C LEU A 758 11.54 6.19 -7.68
N ILE A 759 11.52 7.53 -7.55
CA ILE A 759 11.71 8.45 -8.69
C ILE A 759 13.12 9.07 -8.74
N ALA A 760 13.77 9.27 -7.58
CA ALA A 760 14.92 10.20 -7.50
C ALA A 760 16.11 9.73 -6.65
N ASP A 761 15.92 8.88 -5.64
CA ASP A 761 16.97 8.53 -4.69
C ASP A 761 16.74 7.16 -4.05
N PRO A 762 17.03 6.05 -4.77
CA PRO A 762 16.83 4.69 -4.27
C PRO A 762 17.59 4.36 -2.99
N SER A 763 18.67 5.08 -2.67
CA SER A 763 19.46 4.87 -1.44
C SER A 763 18.64 5.09 -0.16
N LEU A 764 17.58 5.91 -0.23
CA LEU A 764 16.67 6.17 0.88
C LEU A 764 15.74 5.00 1.19
N PHE A 765 15.81 3.89 0.45
CA PHE A 765 15.06 2.68 0.74
C PHE A 765 15.31 2.17 2.17
N ARG A 766 16.54 2.30 2.70
CA ARG A 766 16.87 1.98 4.10
C ARG A 766 15.92 2.64 5.10
N ALA A 767 15.64 3.92 4.89
CA ALA A 767 14.74 4.66 5.75
C ALA A 767 13.30 4.11 5.68
N THR A 768 12.85 3.62 4.52
CA THR A 768 11.49 3.04 4.40
C THR A 768 11.36 1.80 5.29
N LEU A 769 12.34 0.89 5.26
CA LEU A 769 12.39 -0.26 6.18
C LEU A 769 12.49 0.16 7.65
N ASP A 770 13.49 0.99 7.99
CA ASP A 770 13.75 1.37 9.38
C ASP A 770 12.54 2.13 9.99
N ASN A 771 11.77 2.87 9.18
CA ASN A 771 10.52 3.51 9.61
C ASN A 771 9.36 2.51 9.80
N LEU A 772 9.26 1.45 9.01
CA LEU A 772 8.30 0.35 9.22
C LEU A 772 8.55 -0.36 10.57
N ILE A 773 9.81 -0.62 10.93
CA ILE A 773 10.19 -1.18 12.22
C ILE A 773 9.76 -0.25 13.37
N GLN A 774 10.00 1.06 13.25
CA GLN A 774 9.48 2.04 14.22
C GLN A 774 7.94 2.11 14.23
N GLY A 775 7.27 1.83 13.11
CA GLY A 775 5.82 1.67 13.02
C GLY A 775 5.30 0.52 13.88
N TYR A 776 5.98 -0.63 13.87
CA TYR A 776 5.60 -1.77 14.71
C TYR A 776 5.81 -1.49 16.20
N VAL A 777 6.90 -0.81 16.57
CA VAL A 777 7.11 -0.27 17.94
C VAL A 777 5.97 0.66 18.37
N SER A 778 5.44 1.44 17.41
CA SER A 778 4.30 2.32 17.65
C SER A 778 3.04 1.50 17.98
N MET A 779 2.69 0.55 17.12
CA MET A 779 1.52 -0.32 17.33
C MET A 779 1.61 -1.13 18.64
N MET A 780 2.79 -1.66 18.97
CA MET A 780 3.05 -2.29 20.28
C MET A 780 2.77 -1.38 21.47
N SER A 781 3.26 -0.14 21.41
CA SER A 781 3.08 0.83 22.49
C SER A 781 1.59 1.18 22.69
N MET A 782 0.82 1.26 21.59
CA MET A 782 -0.63 1.44 21.63
C MET A 782 -1.34 0.26 22.28
N LEU A 783 -1.05 -0.97 21.86
CA LEU A 783 -1.68 -2.18 22.44
C LEU A 783 -1.38 -2.32 23.93
N HIS A 784 -0.15 -2.04 24.34
CA HIS A 784 0.20 -2.06 25.75
C HIS A 784 -0.55 -0.99 26.57
N TYR A 785 -0.72 0.24 26.06
CA TYR A 785 -1.59 1.24 26.69
C TYR A 785 -3.05 0.77 26.79
N ILE A 786 -3.57 0.14 25.74
CA ILE A 786 -4.93 -0.40 25.70
C ILE A 786 -5.13 -1.45 26.80
N GLU A 787 -4.28 -2.48 26.83
CA GLU A 787 -4.36 -3.60 27.77
C GLU A 787 -4.16 -3.15 29.22
N THR A 788 -3.09 -2.39 29.50
CA THR A 788 -2.65 -2.11 30.88
C THR A 788 -3.25 -0.87 31.52
N LYS A 789 -3.84 0.04 30.73
CA LYS A 789 -4.38 1.31 31.25
C LYS A 789 -5.80 1.56 30.79
N MET A 790 -6.08 1.54 29.49
CA MET A 790 -7.37 1.97 28.96
C MET A 790 -8.52 1.04 29.37
N ILE A 791 -8.31 -0.28 29.33
CA ILE A 791 -9.33 -1.27 29.75
C ILE A 791 -9.40 -1.37 31.29
N VAL A 792 -8.28 -1.20 31.99
CA VAL A 792 -8.18 -1.37 33.46
C VAL A 792 -8.75 -0.18 34.23
N ASP A 793 -8.34 1.04 33.88
CA ASP A 793 -8.70 2.26 34.63
C ASP A 793 -9.95 2.97 34.09
N ILE A 794 -10.40 2.62 32.87
CA ILE A 794 -11.54 3.21 32.14
C ILE A 794 -11.51 4.75 32.14
N PRO A 795 -10.68 5.40 31.30
CA PRO A 795 -10.54 6.86 31.32
C PRO A 795 -11.85 7.66 31.13
N ASP A 796 -11.87 8.93 31.56
CA ASP A 796 -13.03 9.84 31.48
C ASP A 796 -13.67 9.91 30.09
N TYR A 797 -12.87 9.78 29.01
CA TYR A 797 -13.38 9.82 27.63
C TYR A 797 -14.22 8.58 27.25
N LEU A 798 -14.18 7.50 28.04
CA LEU A 798 -15.06 6.32 27.97
C LEU A 798 -16.31 6.44 28.86
N HIS A 799 -16.58 7.61 29.46
CA HIS A 799 -17.81 7.85 30.24
C HIS A 799 -18.87 8.66 29.46
N PHE A 800 -20.14 8.41 29.74
CA PHE A 800 -21.26 9.19 29.19
C PHE A 800 -22.26 9.60 30.26
N GLU A 801 -22.89 10.77 30.09
CA GLU A 801 -23.94 11.25 31.00
C GLU A 801 -25.24 10.46 30.83
N ASP A 802 -25.75 9.91 31.93
CA ASP A 802 -27.04 9.23 32.00
C ASP A 802 -28.24 10.21 31.97
N SER A 803 -29.46 9.70 32.14
CA SER A 803 -30.66 10.54 32.20
C SER A 803 -30.75 11.51 33.40
N ASN A 804 -29.89 11.32 34.40
CA ASN A 804 -29.80 12.16 35.60
C ASN A 804 -28.67 13.20 35.50
N GLY A 805 -27.81 13.10 34.47
CA GLY A 805 -26.61 13.92 34.30
C GLY A 805 -25.40 13.39 35.07
N GLU A 806 -25.40 12.13 35.50
CA GLU A 806 -24.25 11.48 36.13
C GLU A 806 -23.41 10.77 35.06
N LEU A 807 -22.08 10.96 35.10
CA LEU A 807 -21.15 10.25 34.21
C LEU A 807 -21.05 8.79 34.63
N GLN A 808 -21.44 7.88 33.74
CA GLN A 808 -21.33 6.44 33.91
C GLN A 808 -20.25 5.89 32.96
N PRO A 809 -19.37 4.97 33.40
CA PRO A 809 -18.41 4.31 32.50
C PRO A 809 -19.14 3.44 31.47
N ILE A 810 -18.49 3.10 30.36
CA ILE A 810 -18.92 1.93 29.58
C ILE A 810 -18.80 0.66 30.44
N PRO A 811 -19.80 -0.23 30.44
CA PRO A 811 -19.64 -1.54 31.06
C PRO A 811 -18.68 -2.39 30.21
N ILE A 812 -17.91 -3.24 30.88
CA ILE A 812 -16.85 -4.08 30.31
C ILE A 812 -17.15 -5.53 30.69
N SER A 813 -17.03 -6.47 29.74
CA SER A 813 -17.21 -7.90 30.03
C SER A 813 -16.04 -8.48 30.84
N ASP A 814 -16.27 -9.63 31.49
CA ASP A 814 -15.25 -10.30 32.31
C ASP A 814 -13.99 -10.70 31.51
N GLU A 815 -14.14 -10.96 30.22
CA GLU A 815 -13.06 -11.27 29.28
C GLU A 815 -13.14 -10.28 28.11
N VAL A 816 -12.15 -9.38 28.00
CA VAL A 816 -11.97 -8.46 26.85
C VAL A 816 -10.66 -8.76 26.17
N GLU A 817 -10.77 -9.27 24.95
CA GLU A 817 -9.64 -9.59 24.10
C GLU A 817 -9.35 -8.46 23.11
N VAL A 818 -8.07 -8.26 22.80
CA VAL A 818 -7.60 -7.32 21.79
C VAL A 818 -7.29 -8.09 20.50
N ASN A 819 -8.08 -7.80 19.47
CA ASN A 819 -8.06 -8.49 18.20
C ASN A 819 -7.59 -7.54 17.09
N PHE A 820 -6.90 -8.07 16.09
CA PHE A 820 -6.42 -7.30 14.93
C PHE A 820 -7.28 -7.58 13.70
N TYR A 821 -7.69 -6.56 12.96
CA TYR A 821 -8.25 -6.68 11.61
C TYR A 821 -7.57 -5.69 10.65
N GLY A 822 -6.77 -6.24 9.74
CA GLY A 822 -6.07 -5.46 8.71
C GLY A 822 -6.56 -5.84 7.32
N ILE A 823 -6.68 -4.86 6.42
CA ILE A 823 -7.17 -5.06 5.06
C ILE A 823 -6.17 -4.54 4.04
N SER A 824 -5.99 -5.26 2.92
CA SER A 824 -5.05 -4.87 1.85
C SER A 824 -3.63 -4.76 2.39
N GLN A 825 -2.95 -3.61 2.24
CA GLN A 825 -1.69 -3.31 2.93
C GLN A 825 -1.75 -3.59 4.44
N GLY A 826 -2.87 -3.28 5.10
CA GLY A 826 -3.08 -3.58 6.51
C GLY A 826 -3.12 -5.07 6.81
N GLY A 827 -3.51 -5.91 5.85
CA GLY A 827 -3.41 -7.36 5.92
C GLY A 827 -2.01 -7.90 5.56
N ILE A 828 -1.33 -7.29 4.58
CA ILE A 828 0.04 -7.65 4.17
C ILE A 828 1.04 -7.35 5.29
N LEU A 829 1.11 -6.08 5.74
CA LEU A 829 1.90 -5.69 6.91
C LEU A 829 1.32 -6.28 8.20
N GLY A 830 0.00 -6.49 8.27
CA GLY A 830 -0.63 -7.16 9.39
C GLY A 830 -0.10 -8.58 9.61
N ALA A 831 0.18 -9.32 8.54
CA ALA A 831 0.69 -10.69 8.65
C ALA A 831 2.06 -10.76 9.36
N GLY A 832 3.02 -9.93 8.92
CA GLY A 832 4.32 -9.81 9.59
C GLY A 832 4.19 -9.27 11.02
N TYR A 833 3.38 -8.23 11.22
CA TYR A 833 3.08 -7.68 12.54
C TYR A 833 2.57 -8.75 13.50
N ASN A 834 1.52 -9.48 13.13
CA ASN A 834 0.91 -10.51 13.98
C ASN A 834 1.86 -11.68 14.27
N ALA A 835 2.75 -12.02 13.33
CA ALA A 835 3.79 -13.01 13.55
C ALA A 835 4.79 -12.56 14.65
N LEU A 836 5.29 -11.32 14.55
CA LEU A 836 6.18 -10.72 15.55
C LEU A 836 5.51 -10.55 16.93
N MET A 837 4.22 -10.23 16.93
CA MET A 837 3.44 -9.93 18.14
C MET A 837 3.01 -11.18 18.91
N GLY A 838 2.95 -12.35 18.29
CA GLY A 838 2.33 -13.53 18.90
C GLY A 838 2.99 -14.03 20.18
N VAL A 839 4.31 -13.82 20.35
CA VAL A 839 5.03 -14.13 21.61
C VAL A 839 4.77 -13.14 22.75
N THR A 840 4.12 -12.01 22.47
CA THR A 840 3.90 -10.94 23.46
C THR A 840 2.62 -11.11 24.27
N GLY A 841 1.65 -11.90 23.77
CA GLY A 841 0.31 -12.01 24.36
C GLY A 841 -0.63 -10.84 24.11
N LEU A 842 -0.15 -9.72 23.52
CA LEU A 842 -0.94 -8.49 23.30
C LEU A 842 -2.03 -8.57 22.22
N LEU A 843 -2.05 -9.66 21.44
CA LEU A 843 -3.07 -9.92 20.41
C LEU A 843 -3.59 -11.34 20.57
N GLN A 844 -4.90 -11.48 20.74
CA GLN A 844 -5.54 -12.78 20.92
C GLN A 844 -5.88 -13.43 19.58
N ARG A 845 -6.42 -12.71 18.59
CA ARG A 845 -6.71 -13.21 17.23
C ARG A 845 -6.44 -12.16 16.15
N SER A 846 -6.28 -12.64 14.92
CA SER A 846 -5.96 -11.80 13.77
C SER A 846 -6.82 -12.13 12.55
N ILE A 847 -7.42 -11.11 11.95
CA ILE A 847 -8.17 -11.18 10.69
C ILE A 847 -7.36 -10.43 9.63
N LEU A 848 -7.10 -11.10 8.51
CA LEU A 848 -6.36 -10.58 7.37
C LEU A 848 -7.27 -10.58 6.14
N GLY A 849 -7.84 -9.43 5.81
CA GLY A 849 -8.72 -9.25 4.66
C GLY A 849 -7.95 -8.86 3.39
N VAL A 850 -8.16 -9.59 2.30
CA VAL A 850 -7.45 -9.45 1.01
C VAL A 850 -5.93 -9.19 1.15
N PRO A 851 -5.19 -10.04 1.90
CA PRO A 851 -3.75 -9.88 2.10
C PRO A 851 -2.93 -10.65 1.06
N GLY A 852 -1.60 -10.62 1.16
CA GLY A 852 -0.72 -11.52 0.41
C GLY A 852 0.74 -11.40 0.83
N THR A 853 1.59 -12.26 0.27
CA THR A 853 3.06 -12.19 0.32
C THR A 853 3.64 -12.92 -0.91
N PRO A 854 4.85 -12.60 -1.42
CA PRO A 854 5.70 -11.44 -1.11
C PRO A 854 5.20 -10.14 -1.77
N PHE A 855 5.58 -8.96 -1.25
CA PHE A 855 5.33 -7.67 -1.92
C PHE A 855 5.78 -7.68 -3.40
N ALA A 856 6.92 -8.27 -3.74
CA ALA A 856 7.42 -8.38 -5.11
C ALA A 856 6.49 -9.17 -6.06
N LEU A 857 5.70 -10.12 -5.55
CA LEU A 857 4.66 -10.83 -6.30
C LEU A 857 3.41 -9.95 -6.43
N ILE A 858 2.95 -9.35 -5.32
CA ILE A 858 1.75 -8.50 -5.26
C ILE A 858 1.87 -7.33 -6.23
N MET A 859 2.90 -6.49 -6.05
CA MET A 859 3.21 -5.34 -6.92
C MET A 859 3.34 -5.79 -8.38
N GLY A 860 3.80 -7.02 -8.59
CA GLY A 860 3.96 -7.61 -9.90
C GLY A 860 2.71 -7.93 -10.72
N LYS A 861 1.57 -8.13 -10.06
CA LYS A 861 0.28 -8.47 -10.68
C LYS A 861 -0.86 -7.55 -10.24
N SER A 862 -0.56 -6.48 -9.49
CA SER A 862 -1.51 -5.52 -8.94
C SER A 862 -1.86 -4.40 -9.94
N THR A 863 -3.13 -4.03 -9.99
CA THR A 863 -3.60 -2.84 -10.73
C THR A 863 -3.10 -1.53 -10.12
N ASP A 864 -2.98 -1.45 -8.79
CA ASP A 864 -2.48 -0.26 -8.09
C ASP A 864 -1.03 0.02 -8.43
N PHE A 865 -0.23 -1.03 -8.62
CA PHE A 865 1.17 -0.87 -8.99
C PHE A 865 1.37 -0.28 -10.39
N LYS A 866 0.36 -0.23 -11.27
CA LYS A 866 0.49 0.38 -12.61
C LYS A 866 1.03 1.82 -12.54
N VAL A 867 0.53 2.63 -11.61
CA VAL A 867 0.98 4.03 -11.43
C VAL A 867 2.40 4.09 -10.88
N PHE A 868 2.74 3.25 -9.90
CA PHE A 868 4.09 3.19 -9.34
C PHE A 868 5.11 2.68 -10.36
N ASN A 869 4.73 1.73 -11.22
CA ASN A 869 5.53 1.25 -12.33
C ASN A 869 5.80 2.35 -13.36
N GLU A 870 4.79 3.14 -13.75
CA GLU A 870 4.99 4.31 -14.62
C GLU A 870 5.95 5.35 -14.00
N LEU A 871 5.87 5.58 -12.69
CA LEU A 871 6.80 6.46 -11.97
C LEU A 871 8.22 5.88 -11.90
N MET A 872 8.37 4.59 -11.64
CA MET A 872 9.67 3.90 -11.68
C MET A 872 10.27 3.90 -13.09
N LEU A 873 9.46 3.79 -14.15
CA LEU A 873 9.91 3.93 -15.55
C LEU A 873 10.38 5.35 -15.91
N LEU A 874 10.20 6.36 -15.06
CA LEU A 874 10.92 7.64 -15.19
C LEU A 874 12.40 7.49 -14.84
N ASN A 875 12.74 6.55 -13.96
CA ASN A 875 14.09 6.33 -13.43
C ASN A 875 14.77 5.05 -13.95
N PHE A 876 14.03 4.03 -14.38
CA PHE A 876 14.53 2.77 -14.96
C PHE A 876 14.20 2.65 -16.45
N TYR A 877 15.01 1.92 -17.23
CA TYR A 877 14.84 1.77 -18.68
C TYR A 877 13.83 0.69 -19.08
N SER A 878 13.58 -0.31 -18.24
CA SER A 878 12.73 -1.48 -18.54
C SER A 878 11.91 -1.96 -17.34
N ASN A 879 10.85 -2.75 -17.58
CA ASN A 879 10.10 -3.38 -16.47
C ASN A 879 10.93 -4.52 -15.86
N ARG A 880 11.81 -5.14 -16.65
CA ARG A 880 12.83 -6.08 -16.18
C ARG A 880 13.72 -5.52 -15.07
N GLU A 881 14.29 -4.32 -15.26
CA GLU A 881 15.05 -3.63 -14.21
C GLU A 881 14.20 -3.38 -12.96
N ILE A 882 12.94 -2.97 -13.15
CA ILE A 882 11.99 -2.79 -12.04
C ILE A 882 11.77 -4.12 -11.30
N ARG A 883 11.66 -5.26 -11.97
CA ARG A 883 11.49 -6.57 -11.30
C ARG A 883 12.72 -7.06 -10.57
N ILE A 884 13.91 -6.84 -11.12
CA ILE A 884 15.17 -7.05 -10.41
C ILE A 884 15.15 -6.19 -9.14
N MET A 885 14.83 -4.90 -9.26
CA MET A 885 14.81 -3.99 -8.11
C MET A 885 13.78 -4.33 -7.05
N LEU A 886 12.56 -4.74 -7.42
CA LEU A 886 11.56 -5.18 -6.45
C LEU A 886 12.00 -6.45 -5.69
N SER A 887 12.74 -7.35 -6.35
CA SER A 887 13.23 -8.58 -5.71
C SER A 887 14.44 -8.34 -4.80
N VAL A 888 15.30 -7.37 -5.16
CA VAL A 888 16.38 -6.86 -4.29
C VAL A 888 15.79 -6.14 -3.07
N ILE A 889 14.76 -5.32 -3.27
CA ILE A 889 14.02 -4.60 -2.21
C ILE A 889 13.31 -5.57 -1.25
N GLN A 890 12.77 -6.68 -1.77
CA GLN A 890 12.08 -7.72 -0.98
C GLN A 890 12.95 -8.25 0.17
N MET A 891 14.25 -8.47 -0.06
CA MET A 891 15.19 -8.96 0.96
C MET A 891 15.18 -8.13 2.25
N ALA A 892 15.00 -6.82 2.13
CA ALA A 892 14.94 -5.94 3.28
C ALA A 892 13.53 -5.93 3.90
N TRP A 893 12.47 -5.98 3.08
CA TRP A 893 11.09 -6.07 3.54
C TRP A 893 10.76 -7.36 4.30
N ASP A 894 11.44 -8.48 4.05
CA ASP A 894 11.26 -9.73 4.80
C ASP A 894 11.48 -9.58 6.32
N THR A 895 12.18 -8.53 6.75
CA THR A 895 12.32 -8.12 8.17
C THR A 895 10.97 -7.76 8.82
N VAL A 896 10.02 -7.26 8.04
CA VAL A 896 8.69 -6.78 8.46
C VAL A 896 7.55 -7.50 7.75
N GLU A 897 7.81 -8.32 6.73
CA GLU A 897 6.80 -9.08 6.00
C GLU A 897 6.71 -10.53 6.50
N ALA A 898 5.55 -11.16 6.24
CA ALA A 898 5.30 -12.56 6.59
C ALA A 898 6.36 -13.53 6.02
N GLY A 899 6.90 -13.26 4.83
CA GLY A 899 7.86 -14.13 4.16
C GLY A 899 9.16 -14.38 4.94
N GLY A 900 9.60 -13.44 5.78
CA GLY A 900 10.72 -13.66 6.71
C GLY A 900 10.26 -14.04 8.12
N LEU A 901 9.24 -13.36 8.66
CA LEU A 901 8.75 -13.59 10.03
C LEU A 901 8.05 -14.95 10.25
N LEU A 902 7.73 -15.68 9.18
CA LEU A 902 7.14 -17.03 9.20
C LEU A 902 8.00 -18.07 8.45
N ALA A 903 9.19 -17.69 7.98
CA ALA A 903 10.09 -18.65 7.32
C ALA A 903 10.58 -19.70 8.32
N PRO A 904 10.62 -21.01 7.96
CA PRO A 904 11.29 -22.00 8.79
C PRO A 904 12.75 -21.59 9.05
N THR A 905 13.38 -21.91 10.17
CA THR A 905 12.86 -22.63 11.33
C THR A 905 12.25 -21.71 12.40
N VAL A 906 11.81 -20.49 12.04
CA VAL A 906 11.15 -19.57 12.99
C VAL A 906 9.99 -20.30 13.66
N ASN A 907 10.10 -20.46 14.98
CA ASN A 907 9.14 -21.20 15.80
C ASN A 907 8.58 -20.30 16.92
N GLU A 908 8.20 -19.09 16.52
CA GLU A 908 7.45 -18.16 17.37
C GLU A 908 5.95 -18.52 17.32
N ALA A 909 5.29 -18.47 18.47
CA ALA A 909 3.86 -18.73 18.54
C ALA A 909 3.09 -17.57 17.89
N VAL A 910 2.35 -17.83 16.82
CA VAL A 910 1.47 -16.85 16.18
C VAL A 910 0.04 -16.94 16.74
N PRO A 911 -0.73 -15.84 16.84
CA PRO A 911 -2.15 -15.91 17.21
C PRO A 911 -2.95 -16.73 16.18
N PRO A 912 -4.15 -17.24 16.51
CA PRO A 912 -5.08 -17.75 15.51
C PRO A 912 -5.35 -16.71 14.40
N VAL A 913 -5.37 -17.15 13.14
CA VAL A 913 -5.48 -16.26 11.98
C VAL A 913 -6.63 -16.66 11.05
N LEU A 914 -7.52 -15.71 10.76
CA LEU A 914 -8.51 -15.82 9.71
C LEU A 914 -8.07 -15.01 8.49
N ILE A 915 -7.74 -15.68 7.39
CA ILE A 915 -7.37 -15.10 6.11
C ILE A 915 -8.60 -15.15 5.19
N GLN A 916 -9.01 -14.02 4.63
CA GLN A 916 -10.13 -13.92 3.69
C GLN A 916 -9.66 -13.29 2.37
N ALA A 917 -9.97 -13.90 1.24
CA ALA A 917 -9.56 -13.42 -0.08
C ALA A 917 -10.68 -13.53 -1.13
N GLY A 918 -10.58 -12.73 -2.19
CA GLY A 918 -11.49 -12.80 -3.34
C GLY A 918 -10.80 -13.41 -4.55
N LEU A 919 -11.38 -14.44 -5.14
CA LEU A 919 -10.98 -14.90 -6.47
C LEU A 919 -11.53 -13.91 -7.50
N GLY A 920 -10.63 -13.32 -8.29
CA GLY A 920 -10.92 -12.18 -9.17
C GLY A 920 -10.42 -10.83 -8.62
N ASP A 921 -9.70 -10.81 -7.49
CA ASP A 921 -9.11 -9.57 -6.96
C ASP A 921 -8.03 -9.00 -7.90
N ALA A 922 -8.21 -7.75 -8.32
CA ALA A 922 -7.33 -7.03 -9.23
C ALA A 922 -6.29 -6.14 -8.54
N GLU A 923 -6.44 -5.88 -7.24
CA GLU A 923 -5.56 -5.02 -6.44
C GLU A 923 -4.52 -5.87 -5.69
N VAL A 924 -4.94 -7.00 -5.09
CA VAL A 924 -4.06 -7.99 -4.45
C VAL A 924 -4.31 -9.37 -5.06
N PRO A 925 -3.36 -9.96 -5.80
CA PRO A 925 -3.59 -11.22 -6.50
C PRO A 925 -3.80 -12.37 -5.50
N THR A 926 -4.88 -13.14 -5.66
CA THR A 926 -5.25 -14.24 -4.75
C THR A 926 -4.11 -15.26 -4.57
N THR A 927 -3.27 -15.47 -5.58
CA THR A 927 -2.07 -16.32 -5.51
C THR A 927 -1.12 -15.90 -4.39
N ALA A 928 -1.01 -14.60 -4.08
CA ALA A 928 -0.19 -14.11 -2.97
C ALA A 928 -0.87 -14.35 -1.60
N ALA A 929 -2.20 -14.33 -1.54
CA ALA A 929 -2.96 -14.74 -0.34
C ALA A 929 -2.78 -16.24 -0.06
N GLU A 930 -2.74 -17.08 -1.10
CA GLU A 930 -2.46 -18.50 -0.97
C GLU A 930 -1.02 -18.81 -0.54
N VAL A 931 -0.02 -18.10 -1.08
CA VAL A 931 1.39 -18.22 -0.64
C VAL A 931 1.50 -17.82 0.84
N LEU A 932 0.80 -16.77 1.25
CA LEU A 932 0.70 -16.38 2.66
C LEU A 932 0.03 -17.46 3.52
N ALA A 933 -1.08 -18.03 3.06
CA ALA A 933 -1.79 -19.10 3.76
C ALA A 933 -0.93 -20.38 3.91
N ARG A 934 -0.18 -20.78 2.86
CA ARG A 934 0.77 -21.90 2.93
C ARG A 934 1.88 -21.62 3.93
N THR A 935 2.40 -20.39 3.93
CA THR A 935 3.45 -19.92 4.85
C THR A 935 2.98 -19.89 6.31
N TYR A 936 1.72 -19.54 6.59
CA TYR A 936 1.09 -19.70 7.91
C TYR A 936 0.78 -21.15 8.31
N GLY A 937 0.99 -22.13 7.41
CA GLY A 937 0.52 -23.50 7.61
C GLY A 937 -1.00 -23.60 7.74
N ALA A 938 -1.76 -22.71 7.10
CA ALA A 938 -3.21 -22.61 7.21
C ALA A 938 -3.94 -23.82 6.59
N LYS A 939 -5.27 -23.81 6.71
CA LYS A 939 -6.19 -24.84 6.22
C LYS A 939 -7.31 -24.19 5.41
N ILE A 940 -8.02 -24.99 4.60
CA ILE A 940 -9.27 -24.55 3.95
C ILE A 940 -10.46 -25.35 4.52
N LEU A 941 -11.65 -24.77 4.44
CA LEU A 941 -12.89 -25.38 4.94
C LEU A 941 -13.67 -26.11 3.83
N PRO A 942 -14.66 -26.97 4.15
CA PRO A 942 -15.37 -27.78 3.15
C PRO A 942 -16.08 -27.00 2.04
N GLY A 943 -16.53 -25.77 2.32
CA GLY A 943 -17.18 -24.87 1.37
C GLY A 943 -16.25 -24.00 0.53
N ASN A 944 -14.92 -24.01 0.75
CA ASN A 944 -13.99 -23.19 -0.05
C ASN A 944 -14.11 -23.56 -1.55
N PRO A 945 -14.28 -22.57 -2.46
CA PRO A 945 -14.73 -22.78 -3.85
C PRO A 945 -13.78 -23.63 -4.71
N LYS A 946 -12.49 -23.66 -4.38
CA LYS A 946 -11.49 -24.55 -5.00
C LYS A 946 -10.68 -25.31 -3.95
N ASP A 947 -10.09 -26.43 -4.34
CA ASP A 947 -8.95 -27.00 -3.62
C ASP A 947 -7.71 -26.16 -3.92
N ILE A 948 -6.80 -26.03 -2.95
CA ILE A 948 -5.61 -25.19 -3.04
C ILE A 948 -4.39 -26.05 -2.71
N TYR A 949 -3.39 -26.04 -3.59
CA TYR A 949 -2.15 -26.78 -3.37
C TYR A 949 -1.54 -26.42 -2.00
N GLY A 950 -1.12 -27.43 -1.25
CA GLY A 950 -0.48 -27.28 0.07
C GLY A 950 -1.41 -26.94 1.24
N LEU A 951 -2.71 -26.67 1.01
CA LEU A 951 -3.67 -26.34 2.06
C LEU A 951 -4.68 -27.48 2.24
N PRO A 952 -4.53 -28.35 3.26
CA PRO A 952 -5.47 -29.44 3.46
C PRO A 952 -6.84 -28.92 3.89
N ARG A 953 -7.88 -29.53 3.32
CA ARG A 953 -9.29 -29.31 3.65
C ARG A 953 -9.63 -30.00 4.97
N VAL A 954 -10.09 -29.24 5.96
CA VAL A 954 -10.40 -29.72 7.31
C VAL A 954 -11.83 -29.36 7.70
N GLN A 955 -12.37 -29.98 8.74
CA GLN A 955 -13.69 -29.61 9.27
C GLN A 955 -13.62 -28.25 9.99
N PRO A 956 -14.68 -27.43 9.92
CA PRO A 956 -14.81 -26.21 10.72
C PRO A 956 -15.01 -26.56 12.21
N ALA A 957 -15.27 -25.53 13.00
CA ALA A 957 -15.75 -25.68 14.37
C ALA A 957 -17.01 -26.55 14.47
N GLY A 958 -17.17 -27.19 15.62
CA GLY A 958 -18.27 -28.10 15.91
C GLY A 958 -18.29 -28.55 17.37
N PRO A 959 -19.13 -29.51 17.77
CA PRO A 959 -19.25 -29.93 19.16
C PRO A 959 -17.92 -30.36 19.79
N GLY A 960 -17.33 -29.52 20.63
CA GLY A 960 -16.04 -29.76 21.29
C GLY A 960 -14.79 -29.42 20.45
N SER A 961 -14.95 -28.72 19.32
CA SER A 961 -13.85 -28.28 18.44
C SER A 961 -14.02 -26.81 18.06
N VAL A 962 -12.99 -25.99 18.27
CA VAL A 962 -12.94 -24.59 17.80
C VAL A 962 -12.59 -24.46 16.31
N GLY A 963 -12.32 -25.58 15.63
CA GLY A 963 -11.84 -25.61 14.25
C GLY A 963 -10.32 -25.50 14.13
N PRO A 964 -9.78 -25.30 12.91
CA PRO A 964 -8.36 -25.00 12.68
C PRO A 964 -7.90 -23.70 13.37
N ARG A 965 -6.61 -23.60 13.72
CA ARG A 965 -6.02 -22.36 14.28
C ARG A 965 -5.82 -21.26 13.23
N SER A 966 -5.51 -21.64 11.99
CA SER A 966 -5.26 -20.70 10.89
C SER A 966 -5.96 -21.19 9.62
N THR A 967 -6.71 -20.30 8.97
CA THR A 967 -7.62 -20.66 7.86
C THR A 967 -7.56 -19.65 6.72
N LEU A 968 -7.62 -20.13 5.48
CA LEU A 968 -7.97 -19.33 4.30
C LEU A 968 -9.40 -19.64 3.89
N THR A 969 -10.20 -18.59 3.69
CA THR A 969 -11.55 -18.62 3.11
C THR A 969 -11.58 -17.74 1.88
N GLU A 970 -11.91 -18.32 0.72
CA GLU A 970 -12.02 -17.61 -0.56
C GLU A 970 -13.48 -17.41 -0.98
N VAL A 971 -13.78 -16.25 -1.58
CA VAL A 971 -15.06 -15.98 -2.26
C VAL A 971 -14.83 -15.87 -3.76
N LEU A 972 -15.59 -16.64 -4.55
CA LEU A 972 -15.51 -16.65 -6.01
C LEU A 972 -16.46 -15.62 -6.62
N TYR A 973 -15.89 -14.57 -7.23
CA TYR A 973 -16.65 -13.61 -8.02
C TYR A 973 -16.57 -14.00 -9.49
N GLN A 974 -17.48 -14.86 -9.94
CA GLN A 974 -17.38 -15.60 -11.20
C GLN A 974 -17.08 -14.70 -12.40
N HIS A 975 -17.86 -13.64 -12.61
CA HIS A 975 -17.66 -12.73 -13.74
C HIS A 975 -16.30 -12.00 -13.70
N GLU A 976 -15.83 -11.59 -12.53
CA GLU A 976 -14.54 -10.90 -12.41
C GLU A 976 -13.38 -11.89 -12.56
N TYR A 977 -13.49 -13.09 -11.99
CA TYR A 977 -12.50 -14.17 -12.13
C TYR A 977 -12.37 -14.67 -13.57
N ASP A 978 -13.49 -14.90 -14.28
CA ASP A 978 -13.50 -15.30 -15.69
C ASP A 978 -12.88 -14.25 -16.64
N ASN A 979 -12.80 -12.99 -16.21
CA ASN A 979 -12.16 -11.89 -16.94
C ASN A 979 -10.74 -11.57 -16.45
N MET A 980 -10.20 -12.31 -15.46
CA MET A 980 -8.81 -12.13 -15.06
C MET A 980 -7.87 -12.54 -16.21
N PRO A 981 -6.73 -11.86 -16.38
CA PRO A 981 -5.65 -12.37 -17.20
C PRO A 981 -5.28 -13.78 -16.72
N GLY A 982 -5.10 -14.73 -17.64
CA GLY A 982 -4.68 -16.09 -17.29
C GLY A 982 -3.40 -16.10 -16.46
N ALA A 983 -3.16 -17.16 -15.68
CA ALA A 983 -2.08 -17.25 -14.68
C ALA A 983 -0.71 -16.80 -15.22
N ASP A 984 -0.43 -17.13 -16.48
CA ASP A 984 0.80 -16.88 -17.22
C ASP A 984 0.93 -15.47 -17.81
N SER A 985 -0.13 -14.65 -17.72
CA SER A 985 -0.09 -13.25 -18.12
C SER A 985 0.64 -12.39 -17.08
N ASN A 986 1.33 -11.36 -17.58
CA ASN A 986 1.96 -10.30 -16.80
C ASN A 986 1.26 -8.96 -16.97
N GLU A 987 0.19 -8.93 -17.77
CA GLU A 987 -0.68 -7.77 -17.80
C GLU A 987 -1.43 -7.73 -16.47
N ALA A 988 -1.18 -6.69 -15.67
CA ALA A 988 -1.96 -6.46 -14.47
C ALA A 988 -3.44 -6.24 -14.87
N PRO A 989 -4.40 -6.82 -14.13
CA PRO A 989 -5.81 -6.90 -14.51
C PRO A 989 -6.49 -5.53 -14.70
N GLU A 990 -7.68 -5.53 -15.29
CA GLU A 990 -8.54 -4.33 -15.23
C GLU A 990 -9.08 -4.15 -13.82
N PHE A 991 -9.19 -2.89 -13.38
CA PHE A 991 -9.74 -2.55 -12.07
C PHE A 991 -11.17 -3.09 -11.93
N ASN A 992 -11.45 -3.77 -10.83
CA ASN A 992 -12.78 -4.30 -10.50
C ASN A 992 -13.08 -4.07 -9.01
N LYS A 993 -14.25 -4.54 -8.54
CA LYS A 993 -14.71 -4.31 -7.17
C LYS A 993 -14.41 -5.43 -6.17
N VAL A 994 -13.78 -6.53 -6.58
CA VAL A 994 -13.60 -7.72 -5.70
C VAL A 994 -12.87 -7.35 -4.41
N HIS A 995 -11.79 -6.56 -4.52
CA HIS A 995 -10.99 -6.11 -3.38
C HIS A 995 -11.81 -5.36 -2.32
N LEU A 996 -12.79 -4.54 -2.76
CA LEU A 996 -13.75 -3.91 -1.87
C LEU A 996 -14.77 -4.92 -1.36
N CYS A 997 -15.38 -5.71 -2.24
CA CYS A 997 -16.56 -6.51 -1.90
C CYS A 997 -16.30 -7.64 -0.91
N VAL A 998 -15.10 -8.20 -0.82
CA VAL A 998 -14.75 -9.24 0.19
C VAL A 998 -15.09 -8.78 1.61
N ARG A 999 -14.74 -7.53 1.99
CA ARG A 999 -15.03 -6.99 3.34
C ARG A 999 -16.51 -6.62 3.56
N HIS A 1000 -17.32 -6.64 2.49
CA HIS A 1000 -18.77 -6.39 2.51
C HIS A 1000 -19.61 -7.67 2.40
N ASP A 1001 -19.00 -8.84 2.17
CA ASP A 1001 -19.73 -10.10 2.09
C ASP A 1001 -20.30 -10.48 3.47
N THR A 1002 -21.60 -10.76 3.53
CA THR A 1002 -22.29 -11.01 4.80
C THR A 1002 -21.81 -12.28 5.48
N ALA A 1003 -21.54 -13.34 4.72
CA ALA A 1003 -21.08 -14.61 5.29
C ALA A 1003 -19.66 -14.48 5.85
N LEU A 1004 -18.80 -13.69 5.19
CA LEU A 1004 -17.46 -13.38 5.71
C LEU A 1004 -17.49 -12.47 6.95
N GLN A 1005 -18.42 -11.53 7.03
CA GLN A 1005 -18.63 -10.72 8.24
C GLN A 1005 -19.15 -11.56 9.41
N GLU A 1006 -20.06 -12.50 9.16
CA GLU A 1006 -20.54 -13.46 10.18
C GLU A 1006 -19.38 -14.35 10.66
N GLN A 1007 -18.53 -14.87 9.77
CA GLN A 1007 -17.32 -15.61 10.15
C GLN A 1007 -16.36 -14.80 11.04
N ILE A 1008 -16.17 -13.51 10.75
CA ILE A 1008 -15.36 -12.62 11.60
C ILE A 1008 -15.98 -12.47 13.00
N VAL A 1009 -17.30 -12.30 13.09
CA VAL A 1009 -18.01 -12.11 14.37
C VAL A 1009 -17.93 -13.38 15.24
N GLU A 1010 -18.17 -14.56 14.66
CA GLU A 1010 -18.02 -15.85 15.37
C GLU A 1010 -16.57 -16.06 15.84
N PHE A 1011 -15.58 -15.70 15.01
CA PHE A 1011 -14.16 -15.80 15.35
C PHE A 1011 -13.74 -14.83 16.46
N ILE A 1012 -14.29 -13.61 16.49
CA ILE A 1012 -14.02 -12.64 17.56
C ILE A 1012 -14.74 -13.01 18.86
N ASN A 1013 -16.02 -13.39 18.81
CA ASN A 1013 -16.83 -13.61 20.01
C ASN A 1013 -16.61 -14.97 20.68
N GLU A 1014 -16.59 -16.04 19.90
CA GLU A 1014 -16.60 -17.43 20.40
C GLU A 1014 -15.22 -18.11 20.23
N GLY A 1015 -14.30 -17.46 19.50
CA GLY A 1015 -12.98 -18.00 19.19
C GLY A 1015 -12.98 -19.19 18.24
N VAL A 1016 -14.07 -19.39 17.50
CA VAL A 1016 -14.29 -20.54 16.62
C VAL A 1016 -14.17 -20.15 15.14
N ILE A 1017 -13.71 -21.07 14.30
CA ILE A 1017 -13.73 -20.90 12.85
C ILE A 1017 -14.88 -21.70 12.24
N VAL A 1018 -15.97 -21.00 11.91
CA VAL A 1018 -17.09 -21.53 11.13
C VAL A 1018 -16.78 -21.55 9.62
N ASP A 1019 -17.51 -22.38 8.88
CA ASP A 1019 -17.51 -22.37 7.41
C ASP A 1019 -18.64 -21.49 6.87
N PRO A 1020 -18.37 -20.25 6.42
CA PRO A 1020 -19.39 -19.35 5.88
C PRO A 1020 -19.90 -19.80 4.51
N CYS A 1021 -19.25 -20.78 3.89
CA CYS A 1021 -19.50 -21.21 2.52
C CYS A 1021 -20.34 -22.50 2.45
N GLU A 1022 -20.81 -23.06 3.57
CA GLU A 1022 -21.56 -24.33 3.60
C GLU A 1022 -22.83 -24.30 2.72
N LEU A 1023 -23.50 -23.16 2.64
CA LEU A 1023 -24.80 -23.02 1.95
C LEU A 1023 -24.69 -22.78 0.43
N ASP A 1024 -23.63 -22.11 -0.03
CA ASP A 1024 -23.52 -21.60 -1.41
C ASP A 1024 -22.11 -21.68 -2.02
N GLN A 1025 -21.18 -22.36 -1.34
CA GLN A 1025 -19.77 -22.53 -1.72
C GLN A 1025 -19.01 -21.19 -1.91
N CYS A 1026 -19.50 -20.11 -1.28
CA CYS A 1026 -18.99 -18.74 -1.43
C CYS A 1026 -18.89 -18.28 -2.90
N ILE A 1027 -19.82 -18.70 -3.75
CA ILE A 1027 -19.90 -18.26 -5.14
C ILE A 1027 -20.81 -17.03 -5.25
N ARG A 1028 -20.36 -16.02 -6.01
CA ARG A 1028 -21.06 -14.78 -6.33
C ARG A 1028 -21.02 -14.59 -7.84
N GLU A 1029 -22.14 -14.20 -8.46
CA GLU A 1029 -22.16 -13.96 -9.92
C GLU A 1029 -21.22 -12.79 -10.29
N ARG A 1030 -21.22 -11.73 -9.48
CA ARG A 1030 -20.48 -10.48 -9.70
C ARG A 1030 -20.11 -9.80 -8.38
N ALA A 1031 -19.06 -8.97 -8.41
CA ALA A 1031 -18.62 -8.10 -7.31
C ALA A 1031 -19.57 -6.89 -7.10
N TRP A 1032 -20.77 -7.16 -6.60
CA TRP A 1032 -21.83 -6.17 -6.36
C TRP A 1032 -22.06 -5.91 -4.85
N CYS A 1033 -21.12 -5.20 -4.24
CA CYS A 1033 -21.25 -4.63 -2.90
C CYS A 1033 -21.79 -3.18 -2.93
N SER A 1034 -22.50 -2.79 -1.87
CA SER A 1034 -23.20 -1.49 -1.70
C SER A 1034 -22.84 -0.78 -0.40
#